data_AF-A0A1H0VIN1-F1
#
_entry.id   AF-A0A1H0VIN1-F1
#
_cell.length_a   1.000
_cell.length_b   1.000
_cell.length_c   1.000
_cell.angle_alpha   90.00
_cell.angle_beta   90.00
_cell.angle_gamma   90.00
#
_symmetry.space_group_name_H-M   'P 1'
#
loop_
_entity.id
_entity.type
_entity.pdbx_description
1 polymer ?
#
loop_
_entity_poly.entity_id
_entity_poly.type
_entity_poly.pdbx_seq_one_letter_code
_entity_poly.pdbx_strand_id
1 'polypeptide(L)'
;MSYDCPICAQTVNEKVVEVEGYTIFRCHTCATEFVAPPPRDNKLFIGSERDVHNDEAPEWLVPLIDKVEEQNPNPSILDIGCVYGTRLALAQQRGWQCFGVEPSPHAREIAQQRHKGIFITETIEEIPPHKFDLVLILEVIVHLSDPYPLFYEMFAKGQIGPDTVVAVTTANARSWTALADPIAWELRPPPSHLISYSGLTFKTLLRRLRFRDIDVEGQHPLNIAPVRGFDDEDRRGNEKLAGFAGLKVIATGSDFSSFMQERYVPGTWSELTAYEHLPRYMFAQQYSIDRRVLDFGCGSGYGAKALSEVADHVVAVDIDDGALEYARTEHSRFNLEFVKVDDLCDSYSDAQFDLVTCFEVIEHLDELDQKRLLKNFRRLLKPQGLLIISTPNPKTTELYGENPFHLKEMELDEFSDVLKANFKHTIILDQKILSGSTLTISSDNGASNPAARIAPMYTNVSPKAKTPAAWIALCSMSPLDRVQPVFFYDNETDFIRQRVREIATRHQHEIKLYTENKQSAELERALLADAASLQGKYEHLRSTHDQFVEERDRISTESASLQQRYEALVEERDKISTEAASLQQRYEGLVEERDKISTEAASLQQRYEGLVEERAALRSRLHTIETSLRWRLASRLASHAPSLRAALANIRHLRAVLKQKRPAAASSAPAVPLHKPVAYETACEPQWNAKQNRYELLVDEAYRAKQEAKTGTLQGLVAPYVVRPKNLPEDPTSLPKVLHVIPNVHVGGSTQLIIDIVEHLSDQFQHEVVTLALWPAGQHVGLTVHQVTYSNMQVLQSLLKEMRPDLVHIHYWGLTDDLWYKAVMEQLEDFPNLPIVENINTPIDPLISPRINRYVFVSEYVRKEFGGKLSDKLATVVYPGIDLTRFSHPYDGEDAENAIGMVYRLEKDKLTIDAIDLFIEVVKRRPRTRVYIIGGGSFLEAWINRTYAQGVRQNFRFTGYVPYEELPDWYNRFSIFIAPVWAESFGQVAPFAMSKRLAIAGYRIGALPEIAGSDEFFGTGVEDTAKIIIDLLEDKERCARIGLENQKRAASLFSVEAMVSAYQHLYKEELEHSKD
;
A
#
# COMPACT_ATOMS: atom_id res chain seq x y z
N MET A 1 33.36 -13.85 -30.64
CA MET A 1 32.00 -14.00 -30.10
C MET A 1 31.10 -13.07 -30.88
N SER A 2 29.85 -13.47 -31.08
CA SER A 2 28.82 -12.68 -31.73
C SER A 2 27.54 -12.81 -30.91
N TYR A 3 26.75 -11.75 -30.88
CA TYR A 3 25.53 -11.65 -30.07
C TYR A 3 24.43 -11.01 -30.91
N ASP A 4 23.20 -11.46 -30.79
CA ASP A 4 22.09 -10.89 -31.54
C ASP A 4 21.63 -9.57 -30.89
N CYS A 5 21.32 -8.57 -31.72
CA CYS A 5 20.92 -7.26 -31.24
C CYS A 5 19.52 -7.30 -30.60
N PRO A 6 19.33 -6.80 -29.36
CA PRO A 6 18.04 -6.87 -28.67
C PRO A 6 16.91 -6.07 -29.35
N ILE A 7 17.23 -5.14 -30.26
CA ILE A 7 16.22 -4.33 -30.96
C ILE A 7 15.82 -4.90 -32.33
N CYS A 8 16.71 -5.60 -33.03
CA CYS A 8 16.44 -6.05 -34.40
C CYS A 8 16.77 -7.52 -34.71
N ALA A 9 17.23 -8.29 -33.72
CA ALA A 9 17.65 -9.69 -33.81
C ALA A 9 18.76 -9.99 -34.86
N GLN A 10 19.44 -8.97 -35.39
CA GLN A 10 20.58 -9.15 -36.28
C GLN A 10 21.84 -9.53 -35.48
N THR A 11 22.59 -10.52 -35.96
CA THR A 11 23.83 -10.97 -35.31
C THR A 11 24.94 -9.93 -35.43
N VAL A 12 25.46 -9.48 -34.28
CA VAL A 12 26.47 -8.42 -34.15
C VAL A 12 27.82 -8.99 -33.73
N ASN A 13 28.90 -8.39 -34.25
CA ASN A 13 30.29 -8.65 -33.83
C ASN A 13 31.14 -7.37 -33.64
N GLU A 14 30.64 -6.17 -33.97
CA GLU A 14 31.32 -4.89 -33.72
C GLU A 14 31.36 -4.61 -32.21
N LYS A 15 32.54 -4.69 -31.59
CA LYS A 15 32.80 -4.10 -30.26
C LYS A 15 33.01 -2.59 -30.41
N VAL A 16 32.34 -1.79 -29.59
CA VAL A 16 32.54 -0.33 -29.51
C VAL A 16 33.60 0.01 -28.46
N VAL A 17 33.38 -0.47 -27.23
CA VAL A 17 34.08 -0.03 -26.03
C VAL A 17 33.96 -1.10 -24.93
N GLU A 18 34.82 -1.01 -23.92
CA GLU A 18 34.73 -1.80 -22.69
C GLU A 18 34.71 -0.81 -21.50
N VAL A 19 33.66 -0.88 -20.67
CA VAL A 19 33.41 0.04 -19.55
C VAL A 19 33.14 -0.79 -18.31
N GLU A 20 33.88 -0.53 -17.23
CA GLU A 20 33.80 -1.27 -15.94
C GLU A 20 33.84 -2.80 -16.05
N GLY A 21 34.51 -3.33 -17.09
CA GLY A 21 34.63 -4.76 -17.38
C GLY A 21 33.50 -5.35 -18.25
N TYR A 22 32.51 -4.54 -18.64
CA TYR A 22 31.45 -4.91 -19.55
C TYR A 22 31.82 -4.51 -20.99
N THR A 23 31.74 -5.45 -21.94
CA THR A 23 31.89 -5.13 -23.37
C THR A 23 30.58 -4.62 -23.94
N ILE A 24 30.65 -3.53 -24.70
CA ILE A 24 29.51 -2.94 -25.41
C ILE A 24 29.68 -3.14 -26.93
N PHE A 25 28.63 -3.66 -27.57
CA PHE A 25 28.56 -3.95 -29.00
C PHE A 25 27.62 -2.97 -29.71
N ARG A 26 27.79 -2.76 -31.02
CA ARG A 26 26.91 -1.91 -31.85
C ARG A 26 26.32 -2.67 -33.03
N CYS A 27 25.02 -2.55 -33.23
CA CYS A 27 24.37 -3.10 -34.42
C CYS A 27 24.50 -2.15 -35.62
N HIS A 28 25.12 -2.62 -36.71
CA HIS A 28 25.21 -1.85 -37.97
C HIS A 28 23.82 -1.57 -38.62
N THR A 29 22.78 -2.34 -38.28
CA THR A 29 21.46 -2.25 -38.94
C THR A 29 20.54 -1.19 -38.32
N CYS A 30 20.59 -0.99 -37.00
CA CYS A 30 19.72 -0.05 -36.28
C CYS A 30 20.49 0.93 -35.36
N ALA A 31 21.82 0.93 -35.42
CA ALA A 31 22.74 1.75 -34.62
C ALA A 31 22.64 1.61 -33.08
N THR A 32 21.89 0.62 -32.59
CA THR A 32 21.76 0.30 -31.16
C THR A 32 23.09 -0.14 -30.57
N GLU A 33 23.43 0.38 -29.40
CA GLU A 33 24.58 -0.06 -28.60
C GLU A 33 24.09 -0.82 -27.37
N PHE A 34 24.69 -1.96 -27.03
CA PHE A 34 24.21 -2.83 -25.96
C PHE A 34 25.33 -3.62 -25.27
N VAL A 35 25.15 -3.91 -23.98
CA VAL A 35 26.06 -4.73 -23.17
C VAL A 35 25.92 -6.21 -23.55
N ALA A 36 27.03 -6.90 -23.86
CA ALA A 36 27.00 -8.34 -24.10
C ALA A 36 28.27 -9.07 -23.59
N PRO A 37 28.13 -10.18 -22.85
CA PRO A 37 26.88 -10.79 -22.39
C PRO A 37 26.16 -9.88 -21.37
N PRO A 38 24.82 -9.92 -21.29
CA PRO A 38 24.07 -9.16 -20.29
C PRO A 38 24.40 -9.66 -18.86
N PRO A 39 24.24 -8.82 -17.83
CA PRO A 39 24.34 -9.25 -16.43
C PRO A 39 23.27 -10.30 -16.09
N ARG A 40 23.54 -11.13 -15.07
CA ARG A 40 22.66 -12.26 -14.70
C ARG A 40 21.39 -11.82 -13.97
N ASP A 41 21.48 -10.79 -13.15
CA ASP A 41 20.33 -10.21 -12.46
C ASP A 41 19.65 -9.18 -13.36
N ASN A 42 18.74 -9.65 -14.21
CA ASN A 42 18.10 -8.87 -15.27
C ASN A 42 16.79 -8.18 -14.81
N LYS A 43 16.69 -7.81 -13.53
CA LYS A 43 15.57 -7.00 -13.03
C LYS A 43 15.76 -5.55 -13.47
N LEU A 44 14.66 -4.83 -13.73
CA LEU A 44 14.65 -3.38 -13.87
C LEU A 44 15.53 -2.72 -12.80
N PHE A 45 16.51 -1.93 -13.21
CA PHE A 45 17.55 -1.42 -12.32
C PHE A 45 16.95 -0.58 -11.17
N ILE A 46 17.00 -1.11 -9.96
CA ILE A 46 16.61 -0.37 -8.76
C ILE A 46 17.75 0.62 -8.46
N GLY A 47 17.56 1.86 -8.91
CA GLY A 47 18.52 2.95 -8.72
C GLY A 47 18.93 3.12 -7.25
N SER A 48 20.17 3.54 -7.03
CA SER A 48 20.62 3.87 -5.68
C SER A 48 19.92 5.13 -5.19
N GLU A 49 19.87 5.33 -3.87
CA GLU A 49 19.31 6.56 -3.25
C GLU A 49 20.00 7.86 -3.72
N ARG A 50 21.12 7.77 -4.46
CA ARG A 50 21.87 8.90 -5.02
C ARG A 50 21.53 9.22 -6.47
N ASP A 51 20.88 8.31 -7.20
CA ASP A 51 20.60 8.51 -8.63
C ASP A 51 19.32 9.33 -8.86
N VAL A 52 18.48 9.46 -7.81
CA VAL A 52 17.15 10.10 -7.86
C VAL A 52 17.22 11.63 -7.76
N HIS A 53 18.08 12.24 -8.58
CA HIS A 53 18.39 13.68 -8.52
C HIS A 53 17.43 14.59 -9.30
N ASN A 54 16.53 14.05 -10.14
CA ASN A 54 15.66 14.87 -11.00
C ASN A 54 14.22 14.31 -11.13
N ASP A 55 13.33 14.76 -10.26
CA ASP A 55 11.90 14.40 -10.21
C ASP A 55 11.00 15.49 -10.84
N GLU A 56 11.58 16.42 -11.61
CA GLU A 56 10.82 17.49 -12.26
C GLU A 56 10.09 17.01 -13.52
N ALA A 57 8.85 17.47 -13.72
CA ALA A 57 8.12 17.22 -14.96
C ALA A 57 8.68 18.10 -16.10
N PRO A 58 9.11 17.53 -17.24
CA PRO A 58 9.73 18.31 -18.30
C PRO A 58 8.72 19.24 -18.98
N GLU A 59 9.13 20.47 -19.33
CA GLU A 59 8.23 21.52 -19.83
C GLU A 59 7.38 21.09 -21.05
N TRP A 60 7.89 20.20 -21.89
CA TRP A 60 7.18 19.69 -23.07
C TRP A 60 6.00 18.76 -22.73
N LEU A 61 5.90 18.24 -21.50
CA LEU A 61 4.82 17.33 -21.09
C LEU A 61 3.48 18.08 -20.99
N VAL A 62 3.48 19.35 -20.57
CA VAL A 62 2.28 20.20 -20.47
C VAL A 62 1.53 20.27 -21.82
N PRO A 63 2.14 20.71 -22.95
CA PRO A 63 1.47 20.75 -24.24
C PRO A 63 1.18 19.38 -24.87
N LEU A 64 1.78 18.29 -24.37
CA LEU A 64 1.37 16.94 -24.78
C LEU A 64 0.08 16.51 -24.07
N ILE A 65 -0.02 16.80 -22.77
CA ILE A 65 -1.24 16.63 -21.97
C ILE A 65 -2.38 17.47 -22.55
N ASP A 66 -2.14 18.75 -22.87
CA ASP A 66 -3.11 19.63 -23.54
C ASP A 66 -3.68 18.97 -24.82
N LYS A 67 -2.80 18.45 -25.69
CA LYS A 67 -3.18 17.82 -26.97
C LYS A 67 -4.02 16.55 -26.80
N VAL A 68 -3.75 15.75 -25.76
CA VAL A 68 -4.52 14.53 -25.47
C VAL A 68 -5.89 14.88 -24.86
N GLU A 69 -5.94 15.91 -24.02
CA GLU A 69 -7.17 16.45 -23.42
C GLU A 69 -8.12 17.07 -24.46
N GLU A 70 -7.58 17.66 -25.54
CA GLU A 70 -8.35 18.07 -26.73
C GLU A 70 -9.01 16.88 -27.47
N GLN A 71 -8.46 15.67 -27.34
CA GLN A 71 -8.94 14.46 -28.03
C GLN A 71 -9.90 13.63 -27.16
N ASN A 72 -9.63 13.52 -25.86
CA ASN A 72 -10.50 12.87 -24.87
C ASN A 72 -10.63 13.76 -23.61
N PRO A 73 -11.83 14.25 -23.26
CA PRO A 73 -12.05 15.12 -22.10
C PRO A 73 -12.14 14.40 -20.74
N ASN A 74 -12.02 13.07 -20.71
CA ASN A 74 -11.79 12.30 -19.48
C ASN A 74 -10.73 11.22 -19.78
N PRO A 75 -9.46 11.61 -19.96
CA PRO A 75 -8.41 10.71 -20.42
C PRO A 75 -7.67 10.06 -19.25
N SER A 76 -6.75 9.18 -19.62
CA SER A 76 -6.01 8.30 -18.73
C SER A 76 -4.54 8.16 -19.14
N ILE A 77 -3.66 8.03 -18.14
CA ILE A 77 -2.20 8.01 -18.33
C ILE A 77 -1.54 6.91 -17.52
N LEU A 78 -0.50 6.29 -18.09
CA LEU A 78 0.41 5.36 -17.44
C LEU A 78 1.83 5.95 -17.45
N ASP A 79 2.55 5.94 -16.33
CA ASP A 79 3.97 6.35 -16.28
C ASP A 79 4.83 5.20 -15.75
N ILE A 80 5.70 4.68 -16.62
CA ILE A 80 6.64 3.61 -16.30
C ILE A 80 7.92 4.22 -15.74
N GLY A 81 8.30 3.80 -14.54
CA GLY A 81 9.34 4.43 -13.71
C GLY A 81 8.89 5.78 -13.16
N CYS A 82 7.70 5.84 -12.55
CA CYS A 82 7.07 7.10 -12.13
C CYS A 82 7.75 7.80 -10.95
N VAL A 83 8.81 7.23 -10.37
CA VAL A 83 9.60 7.77 -9.25
C VAL A 83 8.72 8.26 -8.09
N TYR A 84 8.66 9.57 -7.81
CA TYR A 84 7.88 10.14 -6.71
C TYR A 84 6.48 10.65 -7.14
N GLY A 85 6.04 10.29 -8.36
CA GLY A 85 4.68 10.58 -8.87
C GLY A 85 4.49 11.96 -9.52
N THR A 86 5.48 12.85 -9.46
CA THR A 86 5.36 14.28 -9.84
C THR A 86 4.88 14.51 -11.28
N ARG A 87 5.17 13.60 -12.22
CA ARG A 87 4.70 13.69 -13.62
C ARG A 87 3.23 13.29 -13.77
N LEU A 88 2.83 12.19 -13.14
CA LEU A 88 1.41 11.81 -13.03
C LEU A 88 0.60 12.87 -12.28
N ALA A 89 1.26 13.65 -11.41
CA ALA A 89 0.63 14.73 -10.68
C ALA A 89 0.18 15.90 -11.53
N LEU A 90 0.87 16.18 -12.63
CA LEU A 90 0.45 17.18 -13.61
C LEU A 90 -0.85 16.76 -14.34
N ALA A 91 -1.08 15.46 -14.52
CA ALA A 91 -2.26 14.91 -15.17
C ALA A 91 -3.45 14.74 -14.21
N GLN A 92 -3.25 14.20 -13.00
CA GLN A 92 -4.37 14.06 -12.04
C GLN A 92 -4.83 15.44 -11.50
N GLN A 93 -3.97 16.47 -11.59
CA GLN A 93 -4.37 17.87 -11.42
C GLN A 93 -5.45 18.36 -12.40
N ARG A 94 -5.66 17.64 -13.51
CA ARG A 94 -6.72 17.90 -14.49
C ARG A 94 -7.89 16.90 -14.39
N GLY A 95 -7.88 16.03 -13.39
CA GLY A 95 -8.91 15.01 -13.16
C GLY A 95 -8.71 13.71 -13.96
N TRP A 96 -7.56 13.53 -14.61
CA TRP A 96 -7.25 12.33 -15.39
C TRP A 96 -7.22 11.04 -14.54
N GLN A 97 -7.54 9.91 -15.16
CA GLN A 97 -7.33 8.59 -14.57
C GLN A 97 -5.87 8.17 -14.77
N CYS A 98 -5.03 8.51 -13.80
CA CYS A 98 -3.60 8.28 -13.89
C CYS A 98 -3.21 6.92 -13.24
N PHE A 99 -2.14 6.28 -13.69
CA PHE A 99 -1.61 4.96 -13.29
C PHE A 99 -0.06 5.00 -13.35
N GLY A 100 0.64 4.19 -12.56
CA GLY A 100 2.12 4.19 -12.57
C GLY A 100 2.77 2.87 -12.20
N VAL A 101 3.98 2.62 -12.69
CA VAL A 101 4.83 1.48 -12.33
C VAL A 101 6.16 2.03 -11.82
N GLU A 102 6.67 1.53 -10.69
CA GLU A 102 7.95 2.00 -10.14
C GLU A 102 8.67 0.88 -9.33
N PRO A 103 9.75 0.27 -9.84
CA PRO A 103 10.42 -0.84 -9.14
C PRO A 103 10.91 -0.51 -7.72
N SER A 104 11.27 0.74 -7.40
CA SER A 104 11.78 1.14 -6.08
C SER A 104 10.67 1.26 -5.01
N PRO A 105 10.66 0.42 -3.95
CA PRO A 105 9.63 0.48 -2.90
C PRO A 105 9.62 1.79 -2.10
N HIS A 106 10.74 2.52 -2.11
CA HIS A 106 10.92 3.83 -1.47
C HIS A 106 10.37 4.98 -2.33
N ALA A 107 10.70 4.99 -3.63
CA ALA A 107 10.15 5.99 -4.55
C ALA A 107 8.62 5.83 -4.64
N ARG A 108 8.16 4.58 -4.75
CA ARG A 108 6.76 4.17 -4.52
C ARG A 108 6.19 4.77 -3.22
N GLU A 109 6.81 4.57 -2.06
CA GLU A 109 6.26 5.10 -0.79
C GLU A 109 6.24 6.63 -0.71
N ILE A 110 7.20 7.34 -1.32
CA ILE A 110 7.18 8.81 -1.37
C ILE A 110 6.11 9.32 -2.34
N ALA A 111 5.94 8.68 -3.50
CA ALA A 111 4.75 8.87 -4.33
C ALA A 111 3.48 8.61 -3.49
N GLN A 112 3.50 7.60 -2.61
CA GLN A 112 2.41 7.32 -1.68
C GLN A 112 2.06 8.51 -0.77
N GLN A 113 3.05 9.15 -0.17
CA GLN A 113 2.76 10.14 0.89
C GLN A 113 2.37 11.53 0.37
N ARG A 114 2.88 11.97 -0.80
CA ARG A 114 2.74 13.35 -1.31
C ARG A 114 1.30 13.77 -1.74
N HIS A 115 0.33 12.84 -1.76
CA HIS A 115 -0.43 12.62 -2.99
C HIS A 115 -1.71 11.71 -2.73
N LYS A 116 -2.98 12.02 -3.18
CA LYS A 116 -4.18 11.07 -3.14
C LYS A 116 -5.03 10.72 -4.48
N GLY A 117 -5.18 9.39 -4.87
CA GLY A 117 -5.88 8.52 -5.95
C GLY A 117 -5.94 8.67 -7.55
N ILE A 118 -5.38 8.00 -8.63
CA ILE A 118 -4.34 6.96 -9.12
C ILE A 118 -4.29 5.57 -8.46
N PHE A 119 -3.67 4.65 -9.21
CA PHE A 119 -3.15 3.32 -8.88
C PHE A 119 -1.64 3.21 -9.28
N ILE A 120 -0.69 3.07 -8.33
CA ILE A 120 0.76 2.83 -8.62
C ILE A 120 1.13 1.41 -8.20
N THR A 121 1.94 0.69 -8.99
CA THR A 121 2.34 -0.72 -8.78
C THR A 121 3.86 -0.90 -8.70
N GLU A 122 4.34 -2.09 -8.32
CA GLU A 122 5.76 -2.47 -8.48
C GLU A 122 6.07 -2.90 -9.92
N THR A 123 5.13 -3.61 -10.54
CA THR A 123 5.29 -4.28 -11.85
C THR A 123 4.18 -3.88 -12.82
N ILE A 124 4.42 -4.01 -14.14
CA ILE A 124 3.41 -3.73 -15.18
C ILE A 124 2.33 -4.83 -15.19
N GLU A 125 2.69 -6.02 -14.72
CA GLU A 125 1.89 -7.22 -14.47
C GLU A 125 0.76 -7.01 -13.44
N GLU A 126 0.89 -6.02 -12.56
CA GLU A 126 -0.14 -5.56 -11.62
C GLU A 126 -1.11 -4.52 -12.20
N ILE A 127 -0.74 -3.76 -13.24
CA ILE A 127 -1.64 -2.78 -13.85
C ILE A 127 -2.79 -3.54 -14.52
N PRO A 128 -4.08 -3.20 -14.24
CA PRO A 128 -5.21 -3.93 -14.81
C PRO A 128 -5.38 -3.69 -16.32
N PRO A 129 -6.17 -4.51 -17.02
CA PRO A 129 -6.59 -4.24 -18.40
C PRO A 129 -7.36 -2.91 -18.48
N HIS A 130 -6.74 -1.89 -19.07
CA HIS A 130 -7.27 -0.52 -19.19
C HIS A 130 -6.58 0.18 -20.36
N LYS A 131 -7.32 0.61 -21.40
CA LYS A 131 -6.73 1.35 -22.53
C LYS A 131 -6.32 2.75 -22.09
N PHE A 132 -5.05 3.09 -22.24
CA PHE A 132 -4.52 4.43 -21.95
C PHE A 132 -4.62 5.37 -23.15
N ASP A 133 -4.75 6.66 -22.85
CA ASP A 133 -4.66 7.74 -23.83
C ASP A 133 -3.20 8.22 -23.96
N LEU A 134 -2.43 8.18 -22.87
CA LEU A 134 -1.00 8.53 -22.81
C LEU A 134 -0.20 7.48 -22.01
N VAL A 135 0.94 7.04 -22.53
CA VAL A 135 1.93 6.20 -21.83
C VAL A 135 3.27 6.91 -21.83
N LEU A 136 3.90 7.05 -20.66
CA LEU A 136 5.23 7.63 -20.47
C LEU A 136 6.24 6.53 -20.13
N ILE A 137 7.42 6.59 -20.73
CA ILE A 137 8.58 5.73 -20.42
C ILE A 137 9.82 6.63 -20.41
N LEU A 138 10.04 7.36 -19.32
CA LEU A 138 11.05 8.44 -19.28
C LEU A 138 12.32 7.96 -18.56
N GLU A 139 13.45 7.95 -19.27
CA GLU A 139 14.75 7.41 -18.85
C GLU A 139 14.76 5.91 -18.43
N VAL A 140 13.63 5.22 -18.34
CA VAL A 140 13.59 3.79 -17.96
C VAL A 140 14.23 2.85 -19.00
N ILE A 141 14.06 3.15 -20.28
CA ILE A 141 14.26 2.17 -21.36
C ILE A 141 15.74 1.76 -21.55
N VAL A 142 16.70 2.50 -20.97
CA VAL A 142 18.13 2.13 -20.92
C VAL A 142 18.45 1.04 -19.90
N HIS A 143 17.61 0.88 -18.86
CA HIS A 143 17.77 -0.14 -17.82
C HIS A 143 17.27 -1.53 -18.26
N LEU A 144 16.67 -1.63 -19.44
CA LEU A 144 16.18 -2.88 -20.01
C LEU A 144 17.25 -3.51 -20.93
N SER A 145 17.51 -4.82 -20.78
CA SER A 145 18.30 -5.59 -21.74
C SER A 145 17.52 -5.99 -22.99
N ASP A 146 16.19 -5.96 -22.90
CA ASP A 146 15.22 -6.19 -23.96
C ASP A 146 13.96 -5.34 -23.63
N PRO A 147 13.58 -4.37 -24.47
CA PRO A 147 12.39 -3.56 -24.23
C PRO A 147 11.08 -4.21 -24.71
N TYR A 148 11.12 -5.27 -25.52
CA TYR A 148 9.92 -5.85 -26.12
C TYR A 148 8.91 -6.39 -25.09
N PRO A 149 9.30 -7.14 -24.03
CA PRO A 149 8.36 -7.67 -23.03
C PRO A 149 7.49 -6.61 -22.35
N LEU A 150 8.06 -5.42 -22.05
CA LEU A 150 7.32 -4.29 -21.46
C LEU A 150 6.17 -3.82 -22.37
N PHE A 151 6.42 -3.72 -23.68
CA PHE A 151 5.39 -3.38 -24.64
C PHE A 151 4.39 -4.52 -24.86
N TYR A 152 4.87 -5.77 -24.87
CA TYR A 152 4.04 -6.95 -25.09
C TYR A 152 2.99 -7.15 -23.99
N GLU A 153 3.36 -7.00 -22.72
CA GLU A 153 2.41 -7.03 -21.59
C GLU A 153 1.34 -5.91 -21.71
N MET A 154 1.76 -4.70 -22.10
CA MET A 154 0.83 -3.59 -22.35
C MET A 154 -0.13 -3.89 -23.51
N PHE A 155 0.36 -4.44 -24.63
CA PHE A 155 -0.51 -4.81 -25.75
C PHE A 155 -1.46 -5.97 -25.41
N ALA A 156 -0.99 -7.00 -24.68
CA ALA A 156 -1.80 -8.14 -24.25
C ALA A 156 -2.96 -7.73 -23.32
N LYS A 157 -2.75 -6.72 -22.48
CA LYS A 157 -3.78 -6.11 -21.62
C LYS A 157 -4.64 -5.03 -22.30
N GLY A 158 -4.43 -4.77 -23.60
CA GLY A 158 -5.12 -3.71 -24.33
C GLY A 158 -4.79 -2.29 -23.85
N GLN A 159 -3.68 -2.12 -23.14
CA GLN A 159 -3.25 -0.86 -22.53
C GLN A 159 -2.75 0.15 -23.57
N ILE A 160 -2.18 -0.35 -24.67
CA ILE A 160 -1.88 0.44 -25.87
C ILE A 160 -2.84 0.01 -27.00
N GLY A 161 -3.38 0.99 -27.71
CA GLY A 161 -4.10 0.82 -28.97
C GLY A 161 -3.77 1.93 -29.98
N PRO A 162 -4.51 2.01 -31.11
CA PRO A 162 -4.17 2.93 -32.21
C PRO A 162 -4.11 4.41 -31.81
N ASP A 163 -5.00 4.85 -30.92
CA ASP A 163 -5.09 6.25 -30.48
C ASP A 163 -4.19 6.56 -29.27
N THR A 164 -3.55 5.55 -28.67
CA THR A 164 -2.69 5.73 -27.49
C THR A 164 -1.40 6.43 -27.88
N VAL A 165 -1.12 7.56 -27.24
CA VAL A 165 0.15 8.27 -27.37
C VAL A 165 1.20 7.62 -26.47
N VAL A 166 2.30 7.15 -27.04
CA VAL A 166 3.47 6.71 -26.25
C VAL A 166 4.57 7.75 -26.34
N ALA A 167 5.06 8.24 -25.20
CA ALA A 167 6.18 9.18 -25.12
C ALA A 167 7.36 8.56 -24.35
N VAL A 168 8.56 8.63 -24.93
CA VAL A 168 9.78 8.00 -24.40
C VAL A 168 10.92 9.02 -24.36
N THR A 169 11.75 9.00 -23.32
CA THR A 169 13.03 9.75 -23.29
C THR A 169 14.20 8.89 -22.85
N THR A 170 15.40 9.27 -23.30
CA THR A 170 16.69 8.64 -22.97
C THR A 170 17.85 9.54 -23.40
N ALA A 171 19.04 9.34 -22.82
CA ALA A 171 20.31 9.77 -23.42
C ALA A 171 20.48 9.29 -24.88
N ASN A 172 21.14 10.08 -25.74
CA ASN A 172 21.42 9.72 -27.14
C ASN A 172 22.85 9.13 -27.29
N ALA A 173 22.94 7.86 -27.70
CA ALA A 173 24.21 7.16 -27.98
C ALA A 173 25.01 7.76 -29.14
N ARG A 174 24.37 8.56 -30.01
CA ARG A 174 25.00 9.28 -31.14
C ARG A 174 25.34 10.74 -30.80
N SER A 175 25.11 11.18 -29.56
CA SER A 175 25.47 12.54 -29.11
C SER A 175 26.95 12.84 -29.30
N TRP A 176 27.32 14.12 -29.49
CA TRP A 176 28.73 14.49 -29.69
C TRP A 176 29.63 14.00 -28.54
N THR A 177 29.17 14.10 -27.29
CA THR A 177 29.92 13.61 -26.12
C THR A 177 30.10 12.08 -26.16
N ALA A 178 29.05 11.32 -26.48
CA ALA A 178 29.13 9.86 -26.65
C ALA A 178 30.07 9.40 -27.79
N LEU A 179 30.26 10.24 -28.82
CA LEU A 179 31.12 9.98 -29.98
C LEU A 179 32.56 10.51 -29.82
N ALA A 180 32.76 11.56 -29.02
CA ALA A 180 34.06 12.19 -28.80
C ALA A 180 34.92 11.40 -27.79
N ASP A 181 34.30 10.92 -26.70
CA ASP A 181 34.91 9.96 -25.78
C ASP A 181 33.89 8.89 -25.36
N PRO A 182 33.84 7.73 -26.05
CA PRO A 182 32.92 6.65 -25.72
C PRO A 182 33.19 5.97 -24.36
N ILE A 183 34.36 6.18 -23.74
CA ILE A 183 34.74 5.61 -22.44
C ILE A 183 34.30 6.54 -21.32
N ALA A 184 34.51 7.85 -21.47
CA ALA A 184 34.20 8.85 -20.45
C ALA A 184 32.76 9.41 -20.50
N TRP A 185 31.87 8.82 -21.32
CA TRP A 185 30.48 9.28 -21.42
C TRP A 185 29.63 8.80 -20.24
N GLU A 186 29.44 9.69 -19.26
CA GLU A 186 28.77 9.46 -17.97
C GLU A 186 27.36 8.84 -18.06
N LEU A 187 26.68 8.96 -19.21
CA LEU A 187 25.34 8.41 -19.45
C LEU A 187 25.35 6.94 -19.98
N ARG A 188 26.51 6.27 -19.95
CA ARG A 188 26.67 4.84 -20.26
C ARG A 188 27.50 4.10 -19.18
N PRO A 189 26.99 3.94 -17.94
CA PRO A 189 27.60 3.07 -16.92
C PRO A 189 26.87 1.71 -16.82
N PRO A 190 27.41 0.62 -17.37
CA PRO A 190 27.00 -0.73 -16.99
C PRO A 190 27.35 -0.99 -15.50
N PRO A 191 26.56 -1.77 -14.74
CA PRO A 191 25.42 -2.55 -15.18
C PRO A 191 24.07 -1.81 -15.14
N SER A 192 24.01 -0.51 -14.83
CA SER A 192 22.71 0.19 -14.76
C SER A 192 22.13 0.50 -16.14
N HIS A 193 22.94 0.94 -17.10
CA HIS A 193 22.52 1.17 -18.48
C HIS A 193 22.99 0.01 -19.37
N LEU A 194 22.03 -0.75 -19.92
CA LEU A 194 22.26 -1.99 -20.67
C LEU A 194 22.09 -1.81 -22.18
N ILE A 195 21.19 -0.92 -22.61
CA ILE A 195 21.05 -0.48 -24.00
C ILE A 195 21.22 1.05 -24.07
N SER A 196 21.96 1.53 -25.06
CA SER A 196 22.04 2.96 -25.41
C SER A 196 21.41 3.18 -26.80
N TYR A 197 20.49 4.15 -26.87
CA TYR A 197 19.58 4.32 -28.01
C TYR A 197 20.01 5.43 -28.98
N SER A 198 19.69 5.25 -30.25
CA SER A 198 19.75 6.26 -31.31
C SER A 198 18.34 6.60 -31.84
N GLY A 199 18.22 7.68 -32.61
CA GLY A 199 16.99 8.02 -33.32
C GLY A 199 16.61 6.97 -34.36
N LEU A 200 17.59 6.29 -34.95
CA LEU A 200 17.37 5.10 -35.78
C LEU A 200 16.86 3.90 -34.96
N THR A 201 17.43 3.64 -33.78
CA THR A 201 17.02 2.54 -32.89
C THR A 201 15.53 2.61 -32.58
N PHE A 202 15.01 3.78 -32.18
CA PHE A 202 13.58 3.95 -31.90
C PHE A 202 12.69 3.77 -33.12
N LYS A 203 13.13 4.28 -34.29
CA LYS A 203 12.41 4.08 -35.56
C LYS A 203 12.38 2.59 -35.98
N THR A 204 13.35 1.77 -35.57
CA THR A 204 13.29 0.31 -35.74
C THR A 204 12.37 -0.33 -34.71
N LEU A 205 12.58 -0.09 -33.42
CA LEU A 205 11.79 -0.66 -32.31
C LEU A 205 10.29 -0.42 -32.49
N LEU A 206 9.88 0.84 -32.65
CA LEU A 206 8.47 1.22 -32.67
C LEU A 206 7.76 0.78 -33.97
N ARG A 207 8.49 0.61 -35.08
CA ARG A 207 7.91 0.00 -36.30
C ARG A 207 7.69 -1.51 -36.17
N ARG A 208 8.55 -2.22 -35.44
CA ARG A 208 8.32 -3.66 -35.12
C ARG A 208 7.14 -3.83 -34.16
N LEU A 209 6.93 -2.85 -33.28
CA LEU A 209 5.70 -2.66 -32.49
C LEU A 209 4.56 -1.96 -33.27
N ARG A 210 4.67 -1.91 -34.60
CA ARG A 210 3.67 -1.46 -35.59
C ARG A 210 3.10 -0.03 -35.42
N PHE A 211 3.78 0.84 -34.66
CA PHE A 211 3.47 2.28 -34.65
C PHE A 211 3.72 2.90 -36.03
N ARG A 212 2.79 3.75 -36.47
CA ARG A 212 2.77 4.34 -37.82
C ARG A 212 3.34 5.76 -37.82
N ASP A 213 2.88 6.57 -36.87
CA ASP A 213 3.39 7.92 -36.65
C ASP A 213 4.45 7.84 -35.55
N ILE A 214 5.71 8.16 -35.88
CA ILE A 214 6.84 8.13 -34.93
C ILE A 214 7.66 9.41 -35.13
N ASP A 215 7.51 10.37 -34.21
CA ASP A 215 8.31 11.59 -34.16
C ASP A 215 9.49 11.42 -33.20
N VAL A 216 10.65 11.98 -33.56
CA VAL A 216 11.90 11.86 -32.80
C VAL A 216 12.60 13.23 -32.80
N GLU A 217 12.64 13.88 -31.63
CA GLU A 217 13.28 15.17 -31.42
C GLU A 217 14.50 15.02 -30.49
N GLY A 218 15.62 15.67 -30.81
CA GLY A 218 16.78 15.76 -29.91
C GLY A 218 16.56 16.82 -28.83
N GLN A 219 16.99 16.55 -27.58
CA GLN A 219 16.68 17.41 -26.41
C GLN A 219 17.83 17.56 -25.41
N HIS A 220 17.65 18.50 -24.47
CA HIS A 220 18.53 18.86 -23.34
C HIS A 220 19.80 19.67 -23.71
N PRO A 221 20.20 20.70 -22.92
CA PRO A 221 19.51 21.25 -21.76
C PRO A 221 18.25 22.03 -22.17
N LEU A 222 17.23 22.02 -21.30
CA LEU A 222 15.88 22.54 -21.58
C LEU A 222 15.84 24.01 -22.06
N ASN A 223 16.89 24.78 -21.82
CA ASN A 223 17.04 26.18 -22.25
C ASN A 223 17.36 26.38 -23.75
N ILE A 224 17.39 25.32 -24.58
CA ILE A 224 17.65 25.40 -26.03
C ILE A 224 16.41 24.91 -26.80
N ALA A 225 15.95 25.71 -27.78
CA ALA A 225 14.79 25.37 -28.60
C ALA A 225 15.01 24.06 -29.40
N PRO A 226 14.00 23.17 -29.49
CA PRO A 226 14.14 21.87 -30.15
C PRO A 226 14.37 21.99 -31.65
N VAL A 227 15.28 21.17 -32.18
CA VAL A 227 15.65 21.14 -33.60
C VAL A 227 14.88 20.03 -34.32
N ARG A 228 13.87 20.40 -35.11
CA ARG A 228 13.15 19.49 -36.00
C ARG A 228 13.94 19.22 -37.28
N GLY A 229 13.83 18.00 -37.81
CA GLY A 229 14.61 17.55 -38.96
C GLY A 229 16.08 17.26 -38.63
N PHE A 230 16.38 17.00 -37.35
CA PHE A 230 17.68 16.50 -36.90
C PHE A 230 17.90 15.06 -37.40
N ASP A 231 19.09 14.82 -37.96
CA ASP A 231 19.59 13.50 -38.37
C ASP A 231 20.77 13.17 -37.45
N ASP A 232 20.61 12.16 -36.58
CA ASP A 232 21.55 11.91 -35.49
C ASP A 232 22.88 11.29 -35.95
N GLU A 233 22.99 10.95 -37.24
CA GLU A 233 24.20 10.45 -37.87
C GLU A 233 25.10 11.54 -38.51
N ASP A 234 24.65 12.79 -38.72
CA ASP A 234 25.56 13.87 -39.14
C ASP A 234 26.30 14.47 -37.93
N ARG A 235 27.51 13.95 -37.71
CA ARG A 235 28.52 14.47 -36.79
C ARG A 235 28.63 16.01 -36.76
N ARG A 236 28.47 16.73 -37.88
CA ARG A 236 28.58 18.20 -37.96
C ARG A 236 27.32 18.94 -37.52
N GLY A 237 26.19 18.22 -37.42
CA GLY A 237 25.04 18.63 -36.62
C GLY A 237 25.35 18.47 -35.14
N ASN A 238 25.82 17.28 -34.75
CA ASN A 238 26.07 16.90 -33.36
C ASN A 238 27.16 17.78 -32.70
N GLU A 239 28.22 18.15 -33.44
CA GLU A 239 29.28 19.07 -33.01
C GLU A 239 28.76 20.46 -32.59
N LYS A 240 27.57 20.89 -33.04
CA LYS A 240 26.92 22.14 -32.61
C LYS A 240 26.06 21.98 -31.35
N LEU A 241 25.76 20.74 -30.98
CA LEU A 241 25.01 20.34 -29.78
C LEU A 241 25.96 19.87 -28.65
N ALA A 242 27.22 20.33 -28.67
CA ALA A 242 28.29 19.89 -27.77
C ALA A 242 28.10 20.22 -26.27
N GLY A 243 26.92 20.68 -25.85
CA GLY A 243 26.51 20.76 -24.45
C GLY A 243 25.95 19.42 -23.96
N PHE A 244 24.77 19.03 -24.46
CA PHE A 244 24.09 17.77 -24.16
C PHE A 244 23.26 17.32 -25.38
N ALA A 245 22.92 16.03 -25.44
CA ALA A 245 21.85 15.54 -26.31
C ALA A 245 21.25 14.22 -25.78
N GLY A 246 19.99 14.28 -25.35
CA GLY A 246 19.07 13.16 -25.23
C GLY A 246 18.11 13.08 -26.43
N LEU A 247 17.19 12.13 -26.38
CA LEU A 247 16.10 11.92 -27.33
C LEU A 247 14.77 12.06 -26.60
N LYS A 248 13.78 12.66 -27.26
CA LYS A 248 12.36 12.50 -26.96
C LYS A 248 11.68 11.89 -28.18
N VAL A 249 10.92 10.83 -27.95
CA VAL A 249 10.14 10.13 -28.98
C VAL A 249 8.66 10.24 -28.62
N ILE A 250 7.80 10.47 -29.63
CA ILE A 250 6.35 10.42 -29.49
C ILE A 250 5.81 9.53 -30.62
N ALA A 251 5.00 8.52 -30.27
CA ALA A 251 4.46 7.56 -31.23
C ALA A 251 2.96 7.29 -31.04
N THR A 252 2.25 7.12 -32.16
CA THR A 252 0.82 6.78 -32.24
C THR A 252 0.54 5.81 -33.40
N GLY A 253 -0.69 5.29 -33.47
CA GLY A 253 -1.18 4.52 -34.61
C GLY A 253 -0.78 3.05 -34.63
N SER A 254 -0.42 2.44 -33.49
CA SER A 254 -0.12 1.00 -33.43
C SER A 254 -1.37 0.15 -33.56
N ASP A 255 -1.36 -0.77 -34.53
CA ASP A 255 -2.37 -1.80 -34.74
C ASP A 255 -1.96 -3.17 -34.16
N PHE A 256 -0.89 -3.22 -33.35
CA PHE A 256 -0.30 -4.46 -32.83
C PHE A 256 -1.29 -5.32 -32.04
N SER A 257 -2.11 -4.73 -31.16
CA SER A 257 -3.14 -5.42 -30.38
C SER A 257 -4.17 -6.14 -31.26
N SER A 258 -4.54 -5.56 -32.40
CA SER A 258 -5.42 -6.19 -33.41
C SER A 258 -4.69 -7.20 -34.30
N PHE A 259 -3.43 -6.94 -34.64
CA PHE A 259 -2.60 -7.87 -35.43
C PHE A 259 -2.44 -9.23 -34.74
N MET A 260 -2.31 -9.22 -33.41
CA MET A 260 -2.12 -10.42 -32.59
C MET A 260 -3.36 -11.31 -32.46
N GLN A 261 -4.59 -10.82 -32.60
CA GLN A 261 -5.80 -11.51 -32.08
C GLN A 261 -5.91 -12.98 -32.51
N GLU A 262 -5.73 -13.25 -33.80
CA GLU A 262 -5.73 -14.61 -34.38
C GLU A 262 -4.30 -15.14 -34.66
N ARG A 263 -3.27 -14.56 -34.03
CA ARG A 263 -1.86 -14.81 -34.36
C ARG A 263 -0.97 -14.89 -33.13
N TYR A 264 -0.51 -16.10 -32.84
CA TYR A 264 0.60 -16.29 -31.93
C TYR A 264 1.85 -15.54 -32.41
N VAL A 265 2.30 -14.58 -31.61
CA VAL A 265 3.61 -13.93 -31.71
C VAL A 265 4.42 -14.39 -30.48
N PRO A 266 5.65 -14.90 -30.65
CA PRO A 266 6.48 -15.33 -29.52
C PRO A 266 6.71 -14.20 -28.50
N GLY A 267 6.38 -14.47 -27.24
CA GLY A 267 6.56 -13.54 -26.12
C GLY A 267 5.40 -12.56 -25.88
N THR A 268 4.34 -12.54 -26.71
CA THR A 268 3.17 -11.65 -26.49
C THR A 268 1.98 -12.36 -25.85
N TRP A 269 1.84 -13.66 -26.11
CA TRP A 269 0.75 -14.48 -25.61
C TRP A 269 1.16 -15.26 -24.37
N SER A 270 0.16 -15.81 -23.68
CA SER A 270 0.39 -16.72 -22.56
C SER A 270 1.29 -17.90 -22.96
N GLU A 271 2.11 -18.40 -22.03
CA GLU A 271 2.94 -19.59 -22.29
C GLU A 271 2.10 -20.80 -22.71
N LEU A 272 0.85 -20.91 -22.26
CA LEU A 272 -0.11 -21.92 -22.73
C LEU A 272 -0.25 -21.90 -24.26
N THR A 273 -0.38 -20.72 -24.86
CA THR A 273 -0.43 -20.54 -26.31
C THR A 273 0.91 -20.91 -26.97
N ALA A 274 2.04 -20.65 -26.30
CA ALA A 274 3.35 -21.13 -26.76
C ALA A 274 3.43 -22.68 -26.73
N TYR A 275 2.87 -23.34 -25.71
CA TYR A 275 2.76 -24.81 -25.59
C TYR A 275 1.75 -25.43 -26.58
N GLU A 276 0.74 -24.68 -27.02
CA GLU A 276 -0.17 -25.07 -28.11
C GLU A 276 0.55 -25.01 -29.47
N HIS A 277 1.29 -23.93 -29.74
CA HIS A 277 1.84 -23.66 -31.07
C HIS A 277 3.26 -24.20 -31.33
N LEU A 278 4.24 -23.96 -30.44
CA LEU A 278 5.65 -24.28 -30.71
C LEU A 278 5.95 -25.79 -30.88
N PRO A 279 5.37 -26.73 -30.09
CA PRO A 279 5.65 -28.15 -30.22
C PRO A 279 5.24 -28.74 -31.58
N ARG A 280 4.26 -28.14 -32.27
CA ARG A 280 3.83 -28.54 -33.63
C ARG A 280 4.95 -28.32 -34.64
N TYR A 281 5.57 -27.14 -34.59
CA TYR A 281 6.70 -26.79 -35.45
C TYR A 281 7.98 -27.55 -35.09
N MET A 282 8.27 -27.76 -33.80
CA MET A 282 9.40 -28.62 -33.38
C MET A 282 9.19 -30.08 -33.81
N PHE A 283 7.96 -30.60 -33.75
CA PHE A 283 7.64 -31.91 -34.29
C PHE A 283 7.79 -31.96 -35.82
N ALA A 284 7.45 -30.88 -36.54
CA ALA A 284 7.67 -30.80 -37.98
C ALA A 284 9.15 -30.69 -38.37
N GLN A 285 9.99 -29.97 -37.62
CA GLN A 285 11.44 -29.83 -37.88
C GLN A 285 12.15 -31.17 -38.12
N GLN A 286 11.83 -32.24 -37.37
CA GLN A 286 12.44 -33.56 -37.57
C GLN A 286 12.15 -34.17 -38.95
N TYR A 287 11.07 -33.75 -39.60
CA TYR A 287 10.69 -34.13 -40.96
C TYR A 287 11.09 -33.10 -42.02
N SER A 288 11.60 -31.93 -41.63
CA SER A 288 12.03 -30.84 -42.51
C SER A 288 13.49 -30.92 -42.96
N ILE A 289 14.32 -31.73 -42.28
CA ILE A 289 15.77 -31.84 -42.52
C ILE A 289 16.07 -32.07 -44.02
N ASP A 290 16.88 -31.19 -44.62
CA ASP A 290 17.31 -31.22 -46.02
C ASP A 290 16.15 -31.25 -47.07
N ARG A 291 14.97 -30.72 -46.73
CA ARG A 291 13.77 -30.73 -47.60
C ARG A 291 13.32 -29.35 -48.08
N ARG A 292 12.54 -29.34 -49.17
CA ARG A 292 11.73 -28.19 -49.59
C ARG A 292 10.35 -28.26 -48.93
N VAL A 293 10.06 -27.29 -48.06
CA VAL A 293 8.87 -27.22 -47.21
C VAL A 293 7.93 -26.10 -47.68
N LEU A 294 6.63 -26.35 -47.66
CA LEU A 294 5.58 -25.32 -47.73
C LEU A 294 4.95 -25.18 -46.34
N ASP A 295 4.93 -23.97 -45.79
CA ASP A 295 4.26 -23.65 -44.54
C ASP A 295 3.02 -22.78 -44.83
N PHE A 296 1.83 -23.37 -44.70
CA PHE A 296 0.56 -22.75 -45.12
C PHE A 296 -0.19 -22.19 -43.91
N GLY A 297 -0.48 -20.89 -43.94
CA GLY A 297 -0.98 -20.14 -42.77
C GLY A 297 0.16 -19.80 -41.80
N CYS A 298 1.27 -19.27 -42.32
CA CYS A 298 2.47 -19.03 -41.51
C CYS A 298 2.30 -17.93 -40.44
N GLY A 299 1.27 -17.08 -40.55
CA GLY A 299 0.93 -16.03 -39.58
C GLY A 299 2.08 -15.06 -39.38
N SER A 300 2.55 -14.92 -38.13
CA SER A 300 3.70 -14.09 -37.77
C SER A 300 5.06 -14.65 -38.23
N GLY A 301 5.12 -15.90 -38.74
CA GLY A 301 6.28 -16.50 -39.38
C GLY A 301 7.26 -17.23 -38.45
N TYR A 302 7.04 -17.24 -37.14
CA TYR A 302 7.89 -17.92 -36.13
C TYR A 302 8.12 -19.41 -36.45
N GLY A 303 7.08 -20.08 -36.97
CA GLY A 303 7.10 -21.49 -37.32
C GLY A 303 7.98 -21.76 -38.54
N ALA A 304 7.72 -21.05 -39.64
CA ALA A 304 8.58 -21.03 -40.82
C ALA A 304 10.06 -20.72 -40.49
N LYS A 305 10.31 -19.76 -39.59
CA LYS A 305 11.66 -19.46 -39.07
C LYS A 305 12.29 -20.70 -38.44
N ALA A 306 11.58 -21.43 -37.58
CA ALA A 306 12.09 -22.66 -36.99
C ALA A 306 12.31 -23.77 -38.03
N LEU A 307 11.39 -23.96 -38.99
CA LEU A 307 11.55 -24.95 -40.07
C LEU A 307 12.80 -24.66 -40.92
N SER A 308 13.08 -23.39 -41.19
CA SER A 308 14.24 -22.94 -41.98
C SER A 308 15.60 -23.09 -41.28
N GLU A 309 15.64 -23.56 -40.03
CA GLU A 309 16.90 -23.89 -39.32
C GLU A 309 17.47 -25.26 -39.72
N VAL A 310 16.64 -26.12 -40.34
CA VAL A 310 17.04 -27.47 -40.79
C VAL A 310 16.61 -27.80 -42.22
N ALA A 311 15.68 -27.04 -42.81
CA ALA A 311 15.23 -27.23 -44.19
C ALA A 311 16.21 -26.64 -45.23
N ASP A 312 16.29 -27.28 -46.39
CA ASP A 312 16.97 -26.76 -47.58
C ASP A 312 16.31 -25.44 -48.03
N HIS A 313 14.97 -25.40 -48.04
CA HIS A 313 14.20 -24.20 -48.36
C HIS A 313 12.80 -24.25 -47.76
N VAL A 314 12.35 -23.16 -47.15
CA VAL A 314 10.97 -22.95 -46.68
C VAL A 314 10.30 -21.89 -47.54
N VAL A 315 9.13 -22.21 -48.08
CA VAL A 315 8.19 -21.23 -48.64
C VAL A 315 7.06 -21.12 -47.63
N ALA A 316 6.91 -19.94 -47.04
CA ALA A 316 5.92 -19.65 -46.02
C ALA A 316 4.87 -18.71 -46.59
N VAL A 317 3.59 -19.08 -46.44
CA VAL A 317 2.49 -18.38 -47.12
C VAL A 317 1.34 -18.05 -46.20
N ASP A 318 0.75 -16.89 -46.43
CA ASP A 318 -0.40 -16.36 -45.71
C ASP A 318 -1.27 -15.53 -46.69
N ILE A 319 -2.47 -15.16 -46.25
CA ILE A 319 -3.40 -14.28 -46.99
C ILE A 319 -3.32 -12.83 -46.50
N ASP A 320 -2.76 -12.57 -45.33
CA ASP A 320 -2.63 -11.24 -44.74
C ASP A 320 -1.29 -10.58 -45.08
N ASP A 321 -1.34 -9.51 -45.88
CA ASP A 321 -0.16 -8.72 -46.27
C ASP A 321 0.57 -8.11 -45.06
N GLY A 322 -0.16 -7.70 -44.02
CA GLY A 322 0.39 -7.13 -42.79
C GLY A 322 1.06 -8.18 -41.90
N ALA A 323 0.59 -9.44 -41.93
CA ALA A 323 1.27 -10.56 -41.30
C ALA A 323 2.56 -10.92 -42.02
N LEU A 324 2.55 -10.94 -43.36
CA LEU A 324 3.75 -11.19 -44.16
C LEU A 324 4.76 -10.03 -44.11
N GLU A 325 4.32 -8.78 -43.94
CA GLU A 325 5.21 -7.64 -43.65
C GLU A 325 5.91 -7.80 -42.29
N TYR A 326 5.16 -8.17 -41.25
CA TYR A 326 5.72 -8.48 -39.93
C TYR A 326 6.71 -9.65 -40.01
N ALA A 327 6.31 -10.79 -40.59
CA ALA A 327 7.13 -11.99 -40.70
C ALA A 327 8.46 -11.74 -41.45
N ARG A 328 8.45 -10.98 -42.55
CA ARG A 328 9.69 -10.57 -43.25
C ARG A 328 10.60 -9.70 -42.38
N THR A 329 10.02 -8.81 -41.57
CA THR A 329 10.74 -7.87 -40.70
C THR A 329 11.36 -8.56 -39.48
N GLU A 330 10.65 -9.53 -38.88
CA GLU A 330 11.14 -10.27 -37.71
C GLU A 330 12.04 -11.46 -38.08
N HIS A 331 11.83 -12.09 -39.25
CA HIS A 331 12.34 -13.44 -39.54
C HIS A 331 13.02 -13.54 -40.93
N SER A 332 14.13 -12.83 -41.11
CA SER A 332 14.95 -12.94 -42.34
C SER A 332 15.96 -14.08 -42.28
N ARG A 333 15.92 -15.01 -43.25
CA ARG A 333 16.99 -15.99 -43.56
C ARG A 333 17.15 -16.15 -45.08
N PHE A 334 18.30 -16.68 -45.53
CA PHE A 334 18.60 -16.86 -46.95
C PHE A 334 17.80 -17.99 -47.63
N ASN A 335 17.23 -18.91 -46.85
CA ASN A 335 16.46 -20.09 -47.29
C ASN A 335 14.97 -20.03 -46.88
N LEU A 336 14.47 -18.83 -46.55
CA LEU A 336 13.11 -18.59 -46.09
C LEU A 336 12.46 -17.50 -46.95
N GLU A 337 11.35 -17.84 -47.60
CA GLU A 337 10.60 -16.94 -48.47
C GLU A 337 9.18 -16.74 -47.92
N PHE A 338 8.72 -15.49 -47.78
CA PHE A 338 7.36 -15.15 -47.34
C PHE A 338 6.53 -14.62 -48.52
N VAL A 339 5.53 -15.37 -48.96
CA VAL A 339 4.73 -15.10 -50.18
C VAL A 339 3.26 -14.96 -49.85
N LYS A 340 2.56 -13.99 -50.47
CA LYS A 340 1.10 -13.91 -50.36
C LYS A 340 0.45 -14.93 -51.29
N VAL A 341 -0.49 -15.73 -50.77
CA VAL A 341 -1.24 -16.71 -51.56
C VAL A 341 -2.73 -16.62 -51.22
N ASP A 342 -3.50 -16.00 -52.10
CA ASP A 342 -4.97 -15.97 -51.99
C ASP A 342 -5.61 -17.32 -52.40
N ASP A 343 -4.94 -18.12 -53.26
CA ASP A 343 -5.45 -19.44 -53.73
C ASP A 343 -4.32 -20.40 -54.19
N LEU A 344 -4.22 -21.57 -53.54
CA LEU A 344 -3.21 -22.60 -53.88
C LEU A 344 -3.42 -23.32 -55.22
N CYS A 345 -4.54 -23.13 -55.92
CA CYS A 345 -4.75 -23.81 -57.20
C CYS A 345 -3.74 -23.40 -58.28
N ASP A 346 -3.39 -22.11 -58.37
CA ASP A 346 -2.60 -21.57 -59.48
C ASP A 346 -1.17 -21.11 -59.09
N SER A 347 -0.86 -20.93 -57.80
CA SER A 347 0.44 -20.38 -57.35
C SER A 347 1.65 -21.33 -57.51
N TYR A 348 1.44 -22.64 -57.51
CA TYR A 348 2.52 -23.64 -57.45
C TYR A 348 2.22 -24.86 -58.34
N SER A 349 3.26 -25.46 -58.92
CA SER A 349 3.10 -26.66 -59.77
C SER A 349 2.98 -27.93 -58.94
N ASP A 350 2.48 -28.99 -59.58
CA ASP A 350 2.36 -30.32 -58.96
C ASP A 350 3.72 -30.84 -58.46
N ALA A 351 3.69 -31.61 -57.37
CA ALA A 351 4.82 -32.36 -56.81
C ALA A 351 6.11 -31.54 -56.53
N GLN A 352 5.99 -30.29 -56.09
CA GLN A 352 7.15 -29.44 -55.75
C GLN A 352 7.70 -29.66 -54.33
N PHE A 353 6.87 -30.06 -53.37
CA PHE A 353 7.22 -30.06 -51.94
C PHE A 353 7.41 -31.47 -51.35
N ASP A 354 8.38 -31.62 -50.46
CA ASP A 354 8.64 -32.87 -49.73
C ASP A 354 7.90 -32.91 -48.38
N LEU A 355 7.52 -31.74 -47.86
CA LEU A 355 6.74 -31.54 -46.65
C LEU A 355 5.79 -30.35 -46.85
N VAL A 356 4.55 -30.49 -46.38
CA VAL A 356 3.61 -29.38 -46.18
C VAL A 356 3.23 -29.34 -44.70
N THR A 357 3.33 -28.17 -44.07
CA THR A 357 2.77 -27.86 -42.76
C THR A 357 1.55 -26.95 -42.89
N CYS A 358 0.56 -27.15 -42.02
CA CYS A 358 -0.67 -26.37 -41.96
C CYS A 358 -1.24 -26.51 -40.53
N PHE A 359 -1.14 -25.47 -39.71
CA PHE A 359 -1.48 -25.56 -38.28
C PHE A 359 -2.45 -24.45 -37.89
N GLU A 360 -3.64 -24.83 -37.44
CA GLU A 360 -4.76 -23.93 -37.08
C GLU A 360 -5.15 -22.99 -38.25
N VAL A 361 -5.72 -23.57 -39.31
CA VAL A 361 -6.08 -22.89 -40.57
C VAL A 361 -7.35 -23.49 -41.20
N ILE A 362 -7.56 -24.80 -41.04
CA ILE A 362 -8.62 -25.53 -41.73
C ILE A 362 -10.01 -25.22 -41.15
N GLU A 363 -10.08 -24.85 -39.88
CA GLU A 363 -11.24 -24.37 -39.14
C GLU A 363 -11.73 -22.98 -39.57
N HIS A 364 -10.85 -22.15 -40.14
CA HIS A 364 -11.17 -20.84 -40.70
C HIS A 364 -11.81 -20.91 -42.11
N LEU A 365 -12.04 -22.12 -42.64
CA LEU A 365 -12.58 -22.36 -43.97
C LEU A 365 -13.94 -23.07 -43.91
N ASP A 366 -14.78 -22.85 -44.94
CA ASP A 366 -16.03 -23.61 -45.08
C ASP A 366 -15.77 -25.05 -45.57
N GLU A 367 -16.78 -25.92 -45.48
CA GLU A 367 -16.64 -27.33 -45.81
C GLU A 367 -16.29 -27.61 -47.30
N LEU A 368 -16.56 -26.67 -48.21
CA LEU A 368 -16.17 -26.76 -49.62
C LEU A 368 -14.68 -26.46 -49.77
N ASP A 369 -14.20 -25.38 -49.15
CA ASP A 369 -12.80 -24.96 -49.22
C ASP A 369 -11.86 -25.83 -48.37
N GLN A 370 -12.31 -26.39 -47.24
CA GLN A 370 -11.61 -27.48 -46.53
C GLN A 370 -11.28 -28.65 -47.48
N LYS A 371 -12.27 -29.08 -48.27
CA LYS A 371 -12.13 -30.17 -49.26
C LYS A 371 -11.34 -29.75 -50.49
N ARG A 372 -11.20 -28.44 -50.77
CA ARG A 372 -10.36 -27.89 -51.83
C ARG A 372 -8.89 -27.82 -51.41
N LEU A 373 -8.63 -27.34 -50.19
CA LEU A 373 -7.31 -27.22 -49.58
C LEU A 373 -6.59 -28.58 -49.53
N LEU A 374 -7.25 -29.62 -49.01
CA LEU A 374 -6.65 -30.96 -48.89
C LEU A 374 -6.32 -31.60 -50.25
N LYS A 375 -7.09 -31.30 -51.30
CA LYS A 375 -6.77 -31.71 -52.68
C LYS A 375 -5.56 -30.96 -53.23
N ASN A 376 -5.44 -29.67 -52.95
CA ASN A 376 -4.25 -28.88 -53.31
C ASN A 376 -3.00 -29.40 -52.58
N PHE A 377 -3.06 -29.67 -51.27
CA PHE A 377 -1.92 -30.28 -50.56
C PHE A 377 -1.52 -31.64 -51.16
N ARG A 378 -2.48 -32.50 -51.52
CA ARG A 378 -2.20 -33.76 -52.22
C ARG A 378 -1.54 -33.56 -53.60
N ARG A 379 -1.89 -32.49 -54.33
CA ARG A 379 -1.32 -32.11 -55.64
C ARG A 379 0.11 -31.58 -55.51
N LEU A 380 0.37 -30.77 -54.50
CA LEU A 380 1.63 -30.07 -54.28
C LEU A 380 2.74 -30.98 -53.70
N LEU A 381 2.36 -32.03 -52.97
CA LEU A 381 3.29 -33.01 -52.43
C LEU A 381 3.87 -33.96 -53.48
N LYS A 382 5.15 -34.26 -53.35
CA LYS A 382 5.85 -35.33 -54.08
C LYS A 382 5.27 -36.71 -53.72
N PRO A 383 5.50 -37.77 -54.53
CA PRO A 383 4.98 -39.12 -54.24
C PRO A 383 5.38 -39.75 -52.89
N GLN A 384 6.48 -39.29 -52.29
CA GLN A 384 6.93 -39.66 -50.94
C GLN A 384 6.80 -38.49 -49.93
N GLY A 385 6.10 -37.43 -50.31
CA GLY A 385 5.90 -36.25 -49.48
C GLY A 385 4.94 -36.52 -48.31
N LEU A 386 5.02 -35.63 -47.32
CA LEU A 386 4.25 -35.69 -46.07
C LEU A 386 3.42 -34.41 -45.90
N LEU A 387 2.15 -34.54 -45.56
CA LEU A 387 1.37 -33.46 -44.92
C LEU A 387 1.42 -33.67 -43.41
N ILE A 388 1.75 -32.61 -42.66
CA ILE A 388 1.50 -32.53 -41.22
C ILE A 388 0.50 -31.40 -41.01
N ILE A 389 -0.68 -31.73 -40.48
CA ILE A 389 -1.80 -30.80 -40.31
C ILE A 389 -2.41 -30.88 -38.91
N SER A 390 -2.83 -29.75 -38.34
CA SER A 390 -3.64 -29.73 -37.11
C SER A 390 -4.99 -29.03 -37.28
N THR A 391 -5.87 -29.29 -36.31
CA THR A 391 -7.12 -28.57 -36.06
C THR A 391 -7.36 -28.59 -34.54
N PRO A 392 -7.94 -27.55 -33.95
CA PRO A 392 -8.37 -27.53 -32.56
C PRO A 392 -9.51 -28.53 -32.32
N ASN A 393 -9.69 -28.93 -31.06
CA ASN A 393 -10.80 -29.77 -30.63
C ASN A 393 -11.96 -28.88 -30.13
N PRO A 394 -13.18 -28.99 -30.70
CA PRO A 394 -14.36 -28.23 -30.27
C PRO A 394 -14.62 -28.23 -28.76
N LYS A 395 -14.38 -29.37 -28.10
CA LYS A 395 -14.59 -29.54 -26.66
C LYS A 395 -13.50 -28.86 -25.79
N THR A 396 -12.57 -28.14 -26.43
CA THR A 396 -11.52 -27.34 -25.80
C THR A 396 -11.69 -25.87 -26.13
N THR A 397 -12.02 -25.53 -27.39
CA THR A 397 -12.36 -24.15 -27.80
C THR A 397 -13.61 -23.62 -27.09
N GLU A 398 -14.62 -24.46 -26.85
CA GLU A 398 -15.77 -24.15 -25.96
C GLU A 398 -15.36 -23.61 -24.56
N LEU A 399 -14.16 -23.95 -24.06
CA LEU A 399 -13.66 -23.48 -22.75
C LEU A 399 -13.03 -22.09 -22.80
N TYR A 400 -12.65 -21.62 -23.99
CA TYR A 400 -12.07 -20.30 -24.24
C TYR A 400 -13.12 -19.29 -24.74
N GLY A 401 -14.17 -19.76 -25.44
CA GLY A 401 -15.30 -18.97 -25.93
C GLY A 401 -15.56 -19.19 -27.43
N GLU A 402 -16.62 -18.58 -27.97
CA GLU A 402 -16.89 -18.58 -29.41
C GLU A 402 -15.85 -17.72 -30.15
N ASN A 403 -14.99 -18.33 -30.98
CA ASN A 403 -14.11 -17.59 -31.89
C ASN A 403 -14.91 -17.18 -33.16
N PRO A 404 -15.13 -15.88 -33.44
CA PRO A 404 -15.87 -15.44 -34.63
C PRO A 404 -15.13 -15.69 -35.97
N PHE A 405 -13.85 -16.04 -35.94
CA PHE A 405 -13.05 -16.35 -37.12
C PHE A 405 -13.04 -17.85 -37.48
N HIS A 406 -13.51 -18.75 -36.59
CA HIS A 406 -13.64 -20.18 -36.88
C HIS A 406 -14.96 -20.44 -37.63
N LEU A 407 -14.89 -20.67 -38.95
CA LEU A 407 -16.07 -20.91 -39.79
C LEU A 407 -16.64 -22.33 -39.64
N LYS A 408 -15.76 -23.34 -39.49
CA LYS A 408 -16.15 -24.72 -39.20
C LYS A 408 -15.01 -25.51 -38.52
N GLU A 409 -15.00 -25.54 -37.19
CA GLU A 409 -14.27 -26.56 -36.44
C GLU A 409 -14.81 -27.98 -36.76
N MET A 410 -13.99 -29.01 -36.56
CA MET A 410 -14.34 -30.41 -36.88
C MET A 410 -14.25 -31.32 -35.66
N GLU A 411 -15.18 -32.26 -35.56
CA GLU A 411 -15.02 -33.41 -34.66
C GLU A 411 -13.95 -34.40 -35.18
N LEU A 412 -13.38 -35.20 -34.27
CA LEU A 412 -12.31 -36.15 -34.59
C LEU A 412 -12.65 -37.08 -35.78
N ASP A 413 -13.89 -37.56 -35.84
CA ASP A 413 -14.35 -38.45 -36.91
C ASP A 413 -14.47 -37.71 -38.26
N GLU A 414 -14.89 -36.44 -38.28
CA GLU A 414 -14.93 -35.61 -39.50
C GLU A 414 -13.51 -35.33 -40.02
N PHE A 415 -12.60 -34.93 -39.13
CA PHE A 415 -11.19 -34.68 -39.46
C PHE A 415 -10.50 -35.96 -39.95
N SER A 416 -10.78 -37.09 -39.29
CA SER A 416 -10.39 -38.43 -39.73
C SER A 416 -10.80 -38.71 -41.18
N ASP A 417 -12.07 -38.51 -41.50
CA ASP A 417 -12.65 -39.01 -42.74
C ASP A 417 -12.35 -38.09 -43.93
N VAL A 418 -12.27 -36.77 -43.71
CA VAL A 418 -11.83 -35.82 -44.75
C VAL A 418 -10.36 -36.01 -45.12
N LEU A 419 -9.51 -36.41 -44.16
CA LEU A 419 -8.12 -36.77 -44.44
C LEU A 419 -8.00 -38.11 -45.17
N LYS A 420 -8.70 -39.17 -44.70
CA LYS A 420 -8.71 -40.50 -45.36
C LYS A 420 -9.30 -40.47 -46.77
N ALA A 421 -10.21 -39.55 -47.07
CA ALA A 421 -10.72 -39.33 -48.43
C ALA A 421 -9.63 -38.79 -49.39
N ASN A 422 -8.60 -38.12 -48.86
CA ASN A 422 -7.54 -37.50 -49.65
C ASN A 422 -6.20 -38.27 -49.58
N PHE A 423 -5.88 -38.96 -48.49
CA PHE A 423 -4.59 -39.63 -48.29
C PHE A 423 -4.76 -41.11 -47.95
N LYS A 424 -3.88 -41.95 -48.51
CA LYS A 424 -3.96 -43.41 -48.37
C LYS A 424 -3.47 -43.90 -47.00
N HIS A 425 -2.53 -43.18 -46.39
CA HIS A 425 -1.95 -43.49 -45.09
C HIS A 425 -2.05 -42.24 -44.22
N THR A 426 -2.79 -42.34 -43.12
CA THR A 426 -3.06 -41.26 -42.15
C THR A 426 -2.84 -41.78 -40.74
N ILE A 427 -2.05 -41.07 -39.94
CA ILE A 427 -1.86 -41.30 -38.50
C ILE A 427 -2.28 -40.04 -37.78
N ILE A 428 -3.18 -40.14 -36.81
CA ILE A 428 -3.61 -39.01 -35.97
C ILE A 428 -3.00 -39.16 -34.57
N LEU A 429 -2.48 -38.05 -34.04
CA LEU A 429 -1.86 -37.92 -32.73
C LEU A 429 -2.68 -36.96 -31.87
N ASP A 430 -2.85 -37.30 -30.59
CA ASP A 430 -3.44 -36.41 -29.58
C ASP A 430 -2.40 -35.39 -29.09
N GLN A 431 -2.66 -34.08 -29.25
CA GLN A 431 -1.91 -33.05 -28.51
C GLN A 431 -2.51 -32.89 -27.12
N LYS A 432 -1.73 -33.17 -26.07
CA LYS A 432 -2.14 -33.08 -24.66
C LYS A 432 -1.18 -32.19 -23.89
N ILE A 433 -1.70 -31.10 -23.33
CA ILE A 433 -0.93 -30.10 -22.59
C ILE A 433 -0.84 -30.54 -21.12
N LEU A 434 0.37 -30.89 -20.69
CA LEU A 434 0.71 -31.42 -19.38
C LEU A 434 2.17 -31.06 -19.08
N SER A 435 2.53 -30.91 -17.80
CA SER A 435 3.93 -30.90 -17.38
C SER A 435 4.54 -32.28 -17.61
N GLY A 436 5.21 -32.43 -18.75
CA GLY A 436 5.57 -33.72 -19.34
C GLY A 436 4.46 -34.27 -20.22
N SER A 437 4.70 -34.32 -21.54
CA SER A 437 3.76 -34.87 -22.53
C SER A 437 3.76 -36.41 -22.57
N THR A 438 2.74 -37.01 -23.21
CA THR A 438 2.73 -38.43 -23.60
C THR A 438 2.01 -38.60 -24.94
N LEU A 439 2.65 -39.25 -25.91
CA LEU A 439 2.02 -39.65 -27.18
C LEU A 439 1.64 -41.13 -27.16
N THR A 440 0.37 -41.42 -27.45
CA THR A 440 -0.23 -42.76 -27.48
C THR A 440 -1.01 -42.94 -28.77
N ILE A 441 -0.90 -44.10 -29.41
CA ILE A 441 -1.76 -44.46 -30.55
C ILE A 441 -3.20 -44.58 -30.05
N SER A 442 -4.13 -43.82 -30.66
CA SER A 442 -5.53 -43.72 -30.19
C SER A 442 -6.39 -44.96 -30.47
N SER A 443 -5.88 -45.90 -31.27
CA SER A 443 -6.60 -47.11 -31.68
C SER A 443 -5.97 -48.39 -31.10
N ASP A 444 -6.50 -48.88 -29.99
CA ASP A 444 -6.94 -50.28 -29.92
C ASP A 444 -7.86 -50.57 -28.72
N ASN A 445 -8.98 -51.27 -28.97
CA ASN A 445 -9.91 -51.73 -27.93
C ASN A 445 -9.39 -53.00 -27.25
N GLY A 446 -8.36 -52.87 -26.41
CA GLY A 446 -7.91 -53.91 -25.48
C GLY A 446 -6.84 -54.87 -26.01
N ALA A 447 -5.65 -54.35 -26.32
CA ALA A 447 -4.44 -55.14 -26.55
C ALA A 447 -3.29 -54.71 -25.62
N SER A 448 -2.30 -55.60 -25.42
CA SER A 448 -1.26 -55.44 -24.38
C SER A 448 -0.20 -54.38 -24.72
N ASN A 449 0.05 -53.46 -23.77
CA ASN A 449 1.02 -52.36 -23.82
C ASN A 449 2.46 -52.82 -24.19
N PRO A 450 3.00 -52.41 -25.36
CA PRO A 450 4.37 -52.73 -25.77
C PRO A 450 5.39 -51.72 -25.22
N ALA A 451 5.71 -51.85 -23.94
CA ALA A 451 6.95 -51.37 -23.31
C ALA A 451 7.36 -49.89 -23.59
N ALA A 452 6.52 -48.93 -23.19
CA ALA A 452 6.99 -47.56 -22.96
C ALA A 452 8.15 -47.56 -21.93
N ARG A 453 9.29 -46.95 -22.28
CA ARG A 453 10.48 -46.96 -21.44
C ARG A 453 10.45 -45.81 -20.42
N ILE A 454 9.61 -45.99 -19.39
CA ILE A 454 9.41 -45.00 -18.32
C ILE A 454 10.73 -44.81 -17.54
N ALA A 455 11.16 -43.56 -17.41
CA ALA A 455 12.14 -43.12 -16.41
C ALA A 455 11.39 -42.30 -15.34
N PRO A 456 10.94 -42.91 -14.23
CA PRO A 456 10.12 -42.21 -13.24
C PRO A 456 11.00 -41.43 -12.27
N MET A 457 10.65 -40.16 -12.01
CA MET A 457 11.20 -39.44 -10.85
C MET A 457 10.35 -39.67 -9.58
N TYR A 458 9.06 -40.00 -9.75
CA TYR A 458 8.15 -40.42 -8.68
C TYR A 458 7.34 -41.64 -9.11
N THR A 459 7.08 -42.56 -8.17
CA THR A 459 6.26 -43.76 -8.40
C THR A 459 4.84 -43.57 -7.85
N ASN A 460 3.88 -44.35 -8.38
CA ASN A 460 2.50 -44.49 -7.90
C ASN A 460 1.53 -43.31 -8.13
N VAL A 461 1.48 -42.75 -9.35
CA VAL A 461 0.28 -42.04 -9.84
C VAL A 461 -0.27 -42.75 -11.07
N SER A 462 -1.53 -43.21 -11.00
CA SER A 462 -2.26 -43.74 -12.15
C SER A 462 -3.01 -42.60 -12.84
N PRO A 463 -2.70 -42.26 -14.11
CA PRO A 463 -3.37 -41.17 -14.80
C PRO A 463 -4.78 -41.60 -15.23
N LYS A 464 -5.80 -40.95 -14.67
CA LYS A 464 -7.12 -40.88 -15.35
C LYS A 464 -6.97 -40.00 -16.58
N ALA A 465 -7.34 -40.52 -17.75
CA ALA A 465 -7.20 -39.82 -19.01
C ALA A 465 -7.99 -38.50 -19.04
N LYS A 466 -7.43 -37.49 -19.71
CA LYS A 466 -8.09 -36.22 -20.05
C LYS A 466 -8.21 -36.07 -21.57
N THR A 467 -9.16 -35.25 -21.98
CA THR A 467 -9.40 -34.81 -23.36
C THR A 467 -8.13 -34.22 -23.99
N PRO A 468 -7.82 -34.50 -25.28
CA PRO A 468 -6.78 -33.78 -26.03
C PRO A 468 -7.23 -32.35 -26.37
N ALA A 469 -6.26 -31.43 -26.48
CA ALA A 469 -6.52 -30.02 -26.84
C ALA A 469 -6.66 -29.82 -28.36
N ALA A 470 -5.90 -30.58 -29.14
CA ALA A 470 -5.93 -30.56 -30.61
C ALA A 470 -5.52 -31.94 -31.17
N TRP A 471 -5.74 -32.15 -32.46
CA TRP A 471 -5.30 -33.35 -33.18
C TRP A 471 -4.28 -33.00 -34.26
N ILE A 472 -3.19 -33.77 -34.33
CA ILE A 472 -2.11 -33.59 -35.32
C ILE A 472 -2.08 -34.82 -36.22
N ALA A 473 -2.25 -34.64 -37.54
CA ALA A 473 -2.30 -35.74 -38.49
C ALA A 473 -1.10 -35.75 -39.44
N LEU A 474 -0.44 -36.91 -39.55
CA LEU A 474 0.58 -37.22 -40.55
C LEU A 474 -0.08 -37.97 -41.70
N CYS A 475 -0.02 -37.43 -42.92
CA CYS A 475 -0.69 -37.99 -44.09
C CYS A 475 0.27 -38.15 -45.29
N SER A 476 0.23 -39.32 -45.94
CA SER A 476 0.98 -39.57 -47.19
C SER A 476 0.26 -40.55 -48.14
N MET A 477 0.73 -40.58 -49.38
CA MET A 477 0.36 -41.58 -50.39
C MET A 477 1.23 -42.84 -50.33
N SER A 478 2.42 -42.73 -49.74
CA SER A 478 3.33 -43.85 -49.46
C SER A 478 3.13 -44.39 -48.03
N PRO A 479 3.54 -45.64 -47.72
CA PRO A 479 3.49 -46.16 -46.35
C PRO A 479 4.29 -45.28 -45.39
N LEU A 480 3.71 -44.94 -44.24
CA LEU A 480 4.38 -44.19 -43.18
C LEU A 480 5.20 -45.14 -42.30
N ASP A 481 6.42 -44.71 -41.96
CA ASP A 481 7.25 -45.39 -40.96
C ASP A 481 6.64 -45.31 -39.55
N ARG A 482 7.16 -46.14 -38.64
CA ARG A 482 6.65 -46.25 -37.27
C ARG A 482 7.03 -45.01 -36.45
N VAL A 483 6.14 -44.02 -36.44
CA VAL A 483 6.27 -42.75 -35.69
C VAL A 483 6.63 -43.04 -34.22
N GLN A 484 7.76 -42.50 -33.77
CA GLN A 484 8.19 -42.56 -32.37
C GLN A 484 7.44 -41.48 -31.57
N PRO A 485 6.99 -41.77 -30.34
CA PRO A 485 6.58 -40.76 -29.37
C PRO A 485 7.70 -39.73 -29.12
N VAL A 486 7.53 -38.51 -29.65
CA VAL A 486 8.36 -37.35 -29.31
C VAL A 486 7.86 -36.77 -27.98
N PHE A 487 8.79 -36.55 -27.05
CA PHE A 487 8.51 -35.94 -25.75
C PHE A 487 9.20 -34.59 -25.67
N PHE A 488 8.42 -33.53 -25.44
CA PHE A 488 8.92 -32.23 -25.01
C PHE A 488 8.79 -32.12 -23.49
N TYR A 489 9.80 -31.53 -22.86
CA TYR A 489 9.94 -31.43 -21.41
C TYR A 489 10.52 -30.05 -21.10
N ASP A 490 9.70 -29.16 -20.57
CA ASP A 490 10.21 -28.02 -19.80
C ASP A 490 10.45 -28.52 -18.37
N ASN A 491 11.58 -28.13 -17.78
CA ASN A 491 11.99 -28.56 -16.45
C ASN A 491 11.61 -27.56 -15.35
N GLU A 492 11.17 -26.33 -15.68
CA GLU A 492 11.17 -25.25 -14.69
C GLU A 492 9.85 -25.06 -13.92
N THR A 493 8.65 -25.28 -14.50
CA THR A 493 7.36 -25.09 -13.75
C THR A 493 6.15 -25.96 -14.20
N ASP A 494 5.25 -26.39 -13.28
CA ASP A 494 3.84 -26.78 -13.60
C ASP A 494 2.98 -25.52 -13.79
N PHE A 495 3.35 -24.73 -14.80
CA PHE A 495 2.76 -23.43 -15.10
C PHE A 495 1.26 -23.54 -15.37
N ILE A 496 0.85 -24.55 -16.15
CA ILE A 496 -0.53 -24.73 -16.62
C ILE A 496 -1.53 -24.84 -15.46
N ARG A 497 -1.22 -25.62 -14.42
CA ARG A 497 -2.18 -25.86 -13.33
C ARG A 497 -2.23 -24.72 -12.32
N GLN A 498 -1.15 -23.97 -12.19
CA GLN A 498 -1.11 -22.75 -11.38
C GLN A 498 -1.82 -21.61 -12.13
N ARG A 499 -1.38 -21.29 -13.35
CA ARG A 499 -1.80 -20.09 -14.09
C ARG A 499 -3.27 -20.09 -14.48
N VAL A 500 -3.85 -21.22 -14.89
CA VAL A 500 -5.29 -21.30 -15.22
C VAL A 500 -6.17 -21.08 -13.98
N ARG A 501 -5.72 -21.52 -12.80
CA ARG A 501 -6.42 -21.26 -11.54
C ARG A 501 -6.23 -19.83 -11.06
N GLU A 502 -5.03 -19.28 -11.19
CA GLU A 502 -4.75 -17.87 -10.92
C GLU A 502 -5.65 -17.00 -11.79
N ILE A 503 -5.57 -17.11 -13.12
CA ILE A 503 -6.32 -16.26 -14.07
C ILE A 503 -7.84 -16.35 -13.82
N ALA A 504 -8.42 -17.55 -13.74
CA ALA A 504 -9.87 -17.69 -13.54
C ALA A 504 -10.35 -17.10 -12.21
N THR A 505 -9.58 -17.28 -11.12
CA THR A 505 -9.94 -16.74 -9.80
C THR A 505 -9.67 -15.23 -9.71
N ARG A 506 -8.57 -14.79 -10.33
CA ARG A 506 -8.09 -13.40 -10.37
C ARG A 506 -9.03 -12.53 -11.20
N HIS A 507 -9.41 -12.91 -12.42
CA HIS A 507 -10.38 -12.16 -13.23
C HIS A 507 -11.72 -11.99 -12.52
N GLN A 508 -12.27 -13.04 -11.87
CA GLN A 508 -13.52 -12.91 -11.13
C GLN A 508 -13.38 -12.01 -9.89
N HIS A 509 -12.24 -12.03 -9.19
CA HIS A 509 -11.99 -11.10 -8.08
C HIS A 509 -11.70 -9.67 -8.55
N GLU A 510 -10.96 -9.47 -9.64
CA GLU A 510 -10.58 -8.16 -10.16
C GLU A 510 -11.76 -7.44 -10.83
N ILE A 511 -12.60 -8.15 -11.59
CA ILE A 511 -13.86 -7.57 -12.13
C ILE A 511 -14.79 -7.18 -10.98
N LYS A 512 -14.86 -8.01 -9.93
CA LYS A 512 -15.63 -7.72 -8.71
C LYS A 512 -15.06 -6.52 -7.95
N LEU A 513 -13.75 -6.49 -7.66
CA LEU A 513 -13.05 -5.39 -6.99
C LEU A 513 -13.15 -4.09 -7.81
N TYR A 514 -13.02 -4.15 -9.13
CA TYR A 514 -13.24 -3.00 -10.01
C TYR A 514 -14.68 -2.47 -9.90
N THR A 515 -15.68 -3.36 -9.85
CA THR A 515 -17.09 -2.99 -9.69
C THR A 515 -17.37 -2.41 -8.29
N GLU A 516 -16.82 -3.01 -7.23
CA GLU A 516 -16.99 -2.58 -5.83
C GLU A 516 -16.21 -1.28 -5.55
N ASN A 517 -15.02 -1.09 -6.13
CA ASN A 517 -14.26 0.16 -6.07
C ASN A 517 -14.92 1.26 -6.90
N LYS A 518 -15.48 0.94 -8.07
CA LYS A 518 -16.26 1.90 -8.86
C LYS A 518 -17.51 2.35 -8.12
N GLN A 519 -18.27 1.42 -7.52
CA GLN A 519 -19.41 1.74 -6.67
C GLN A 519 -18.99 2.55 -5.43
N SER A 520 -17.85 2.23 -4.81
CA SER A 520 -17.30 3.01 -3.70
C SER A 520 -16.91 4.43 -4.12
N ALA A 521 -16.28 4.61 -5.28
CA ALA A 521 -15.91 5.93 -5.82
C ALA A 521 -17.12 6.72 -6.36
N GLU A 522 -18.23 6.07 -6.71
CA GLU A 522 -19.51 6.71 -7.02
C GLU A 522 -20.23 7.14 -5.72
N LEU A 523 -20.21 6.29 -4.68
CA LEU A 523 -20.74 6.59 -3.35
C LEU A 523 -19.94 7.68 -2.63
N GLU A 524 -18.62 7.68 -2.76
CA GLU A 524 -17.72 8.70 -2.21
C GLU A 524 -17.95 10.05 -2.91
N ARG A 525 -18.16 10.07 -4.24
CA ARG A 525 -18.57 11.30 -4.95
C ARG A 525 -19.94 11.81 -4.50
N ALA A 526 -20.89 10.94 -4.18
CA ALA A 526 -22.16 11.34 -3.58
C ALA A 526 -21.98 11.92 -2.17
N LEU A 527 -21.18 11.25 -1.32
CA LEU A 527 -20.83 11.72 0.02
C LEU A 527 -20.07 13.05 0.01
N LEU A 528 -19.19 13.28 -0.97
CA LEU A 528 -18.49 14.56 -1.15
C LEU A 528 -19.43 15.67 -1.61
N ALA A 529 -20.44 15.37 -2.44
CA ALA A 529 -21.49 16.33 -2.80
C ALA A 529 -22.39 16.69 -1.60
N ASP A 530 -22.76 15.72 -0.77
CA ASP A 530 -23.48 15.97 0.48
C ASP A 530 -22.61 16.67 1.53
N ALA A 531 -21.30 16.38 1.59
CA ALA A 531 -20.35 17.11 2.43
C ALA A 531 -20.23 18.58 2.00
N ALA A 532 -20.19 18.88 0.70
CA ALA A 532 -20.24 20.26 0.19
C ALA A 532 -21.58 20.95 0.52
N SER A 533 -22.71 20.23 0.43
CA SER A 533 -24.03 20.70 0.85
C SER A 533 -24.10 21.00 2.35
N LEU A 534 -23.44 20.19 3.19
CA LEU A 534 -23.31 20.39 4.63
C LEU A 534 -22.33 21.53 4.97
N GLN A 535 -21.23 21.67 4.23
CA GLN A 535 -20.29 22.77 4.39
C GLN A 535 -20.94 24.11 4.06
N GLY A 536 -21.71 24.22 2.97
CA GLY A 536 -22.49 25.43 2.67
C GLY A 536 -23.51 25.79 3.76
N LYS A 537 -24.13 24.78 4.39
CA LYS A 537 -25.00 24.98 5.57
C LYS A 537 -24.20 25.42 6.80
N TYR A 538 -23.01 24.86 7.03
CA TYR A 538 -22.11 25.22 8.12
C TYR A 538 -21.58 26.66 7.97
N GLU A 539 -21.19 27.07 6.76
CA GLU A 539 -20.75 28.44 6.46
C GLU A 539 -21.89 29.45 6.65
N HIS A 540 -23.12 29.10 6.29
CA HIS A 540 -24.31 29.91 6.58
C HIS A 540 -24.64 29.99 8.08
N LEU A 541 -24.58 28.86 8.80
CA LEU A 541 -24.72 28.80 10.26
C LEU A 541 -23.63 29.60 10.97
N ARG A 542 -22.38 29.53 10.49
CA ARG A 542 -21.25 30.32 11.00
C ARG A 542 -21.46 31.81 10.77
N SER A 543 -21.84 32.24 9.55
CA SER A 543 -22.15 33.64 9.29
C SER A 543 -23.32 34.16 10.15
N THR A 544 -24.28 33.29 10.50
CA THR A 544 -25.38 33.60 11.41
C THR A 544 -24.90 33.66 12.87
N HIS A 545 -23.99 32.79 13.29
CA HIS A 545 -23.34 32.82 14.60
C HIS A 545 -22.50 34.09 14.77
N ASP A 546 -21.70 34.46 13.77
CA ASP A 546 -20.87 35.66 13.78
C ASP A 546 -21.75 36.93 13.93
N GLN A 547 -22.92 36.97 13.27
CA GLN A 547 -23.93 38.03 13.47
C GLN A 547 -24.51 38.04 14.90
N PHE A 548 -24.79 36.87 15.49
CA PHE A 548 -25.23 36.77 16.88
C PHE A 548 -24.12 37.15 17.88
N VAL A 549 -22.85 36.95 17.55
CA VAL A 549 -21.70 37.40 18.35
C VAL A 549 -21.57 38.93 18.28
N GLU A 550 -21.65 39.54 17.09
CA GLU A 550 -21.69 41.01 16.96
C GLU A 550 -22.87 41.61 17.75
N GLU A 551 -24.06 41.00 17.69
CA GLU A 551 -25.24 41.47 18.42
C GLU A 551 -25.09 41.29 19.94
N ARG A 552 -24.55 40.14 20.40
CA ARG A 552 -24.22 39.90 21.81
C ARG A 552 -23.23 40.95 22.33
N ASP A 553 -22.21 41.28 21.54
CA ASP A 553 -21.17 42.22 21.97
C ASP A 553 -21.65 43.68 21.92
N ARG A 554 -22.59 44.00 21.01
CA ARG A 554 -23.39 45.23 21.03
C ARG A 554 -24.21 45.34 22.33
N ILE A 555 -24.98 44.31 22.66
CA ILE A 555 -25.82 44.23 23.87
C ILE A 555 -24.96 44.27 25.14
N SER A 556 -23.80 43.61 25.14
CA SER A 556 -22.84 43.65 26.25
C SER A 556 -22.29 45.07 26.49
N THR A 557 -21.97 45.79 25.40
CA THR A 557 -21.53 47.19 25.45
C THR A 557 -22.64 48.13 25.95
N GLU A 558 -23.88 47.94 25.49
CA GLU A 558 -25.04 48.68 26.01
C GLU A 558 -25.33 48.35 27.48
N SER A 559 -25.22 47.08 27.87
CA SER A 559 -25.38 46.62 29.26
C SER A 559 -24.33 47.23 30.19
N ALA A 560 -23.06 47.29 29.77
CA ALA A 560 -22.00 47.97 30.53
C ALA A 560 -22.26 49.48 30.68
N SER A 561 -22.74 50.14 29.62
CA SER A 561 -23.14 51.55 29.64
C SER A 561 -24.34 51.81 30.56
N LEU A 562 -25.34 50.91 30.53
CA LEU A 562 -26.49 50.96 31.43
C LEU A 562 -26.12 50.67 32.88
N GLN A 563 -25.19 49.74 33.14
CA GLN A 563 -24.66 49.44 34.46
C GLN A 563 -23.92 50.64 35.05
N GLN A 564 -23.00 51.26 34.30
CA GLN A 564 -22.31 52.49 34.71
C GLN A 564 -23.30 53.63 35.00
N ARG A 565 -24.37 53.74 34.19
CA ARG A 565 -25.42 54.74 34.38
C ARG A 565 -26.33 54.43 35.59
N TYR A 566 -26.56 53.15 35.89
CA TYR A 566 -27.25 52.71 37.10
C TYR A 566 -26.43 53.01 38.35
N GLU A 567 -25.12 52.76 38.33
CA GLU A 567 -24.18 53.09 39.41
C GLU A 567 -24.13 54.61 39.67
N ALA A 568 -24.09 55.43 38.62
CA ALA A 568 -24.19 56.89 38.74
C ALA A 568 -25.53 57.34 39.34
N LEU A 569 -26.65 56.71 38.96
CA LEU A 569 -27.98 56.97 39.54
C LEU A 569 -28.11 56.46 40.99
N VAL A 570 -27.36 55.42 41.37
CA VAL A 570 -27.25 54.94 42.76
C VAL A 570 -26.48 55.93 43.61
N GLU A 571 -25.35 56.47 43.12
CA GLU A 571 -24.65 57.58 43.79
C GLU A 571 -25.54 58.82 43.93
N GLU A 572 -26.30 59.18 42.88
CA GLU A 572 -27.21 60.33 42.91
C GLU A 572 -28.36 60.11 43.91
N ARG A 573 -28.96 58.91 43.92
CA ARG A 573 -29.95 58.48 44.93
C ARG A 573 -29.38 58.58 46.35
N ASP A 574 -28.15 58.15 46.58
CA ASP A 574 -27.57 58.11 47.92
C ASP A 574 -27.14 59.51 48.41
N LYS A 575 -26.72 60.40 47.49
CA LYS A 575 -26.60 61.85 47.76
C LYS A 575 -27.95 62.46 48.11
N ILE A 576 -28.99 62.23 47.31
CA ILE A 576 -30.36 62.69 47.58
C ILE A 576 -30.91 62.12 48.90
N SER A 577 -30.62 60.86 49.24
CA SER A 577 -31.02 60.25 50.51
C SER A 577 -30.30 60.88 51.72
N THR A 578 -29.02 61.24 51.55
CA THR A 578 -28.25 61.95 52.57
C THR A 578 -28.73 63.40 52.75
N GLU A 579 -29.04 64.09 51.65
CA GLU A 579 -29.68 65.41 51.69
C GLU A 579 -31.09 65.35 52.29
N ALA A 580 -31.87 64.31 51.97
CA ALA A 580 -33.19 64.08 52.55
C ALA A 580 -33.11 63.80 54.06
N ALA A 581 -32.13 63.03 54.53
CA ALA A 581 -31.89 62.81 55.97
C ALA A 581 -31.48 64.12 56.69
N SER A 582 -30.64 64.95 56.06
CA SER A 582 -30.26 66.27 56.56
C SER A 582 -31.47 67.24 56.61
N LEU A 583 -32.32 67.22 55.58
CA LEU A 583 -33.56 67.99 55.51
C LEU A 583 -34.62 67.47 56.48
N GLN A 584 -34.68 66.17 56.74
CA GLN A 584 -35.55 65.52 57.75
C GLN A 584 -35.15 65.99 59.16
N GLN A 585 -33.87 65.89 59.52
CA GLN A 585 -33.35 66.39 60.80
C GLN A 585 -33.58 67.90 60.96
N ARG A 586 -33.41 68.67 59.89
CA ARG A 586 -33.70 70.12 59.88
C ARG A 586 -35.20 70.42 59.97
N TYR A 587 -36.06 69.59 59.38
CA TYR A 587 -37.51 69.69 59.50
C TYR A 587 -37.97 69.38 60.92
N GLU A 588 -37.40 68.35 61.56
CA GLU A 588 -37.66 68.01 62.96
C GLU A 588 -37.25 69.16 63.91
N GLY A 589 -36.08 69.76 63.70
CA GLY A 589 -35.67 70.97 64.42
C GLY A 589 -36.59 72.17 64.18
N LEU A 590 -37.04 72.38 62.94
CA LEU A 590 -38.03 73.41 62.60
C LEU A 590 -39.44 73.10 63.15
N VAL A 591 -39.77 71.83 63.41
CA VAL A 591 -41.00 71.40 64.08
C VAL A 591 -40.92 71.70 65.58
N GLU A 592 -39.80 71.43 66.25
CA GLU A 592 -39.59 71.87 67.64
C GLU A 592 -39.62 73.40 67.76
N GLU A 593 -39.03 74.13 66.81
CA GLU A 593 -39.06 75.59 66.78
C GLU A 593 -40.48 76.11 66.50
N ARG A 594 -41.20 75.50 65.55
CA ARG A 594 -42.63 75.77 65.31
C ARG A 594 -43.46 75.53 66.58
N ASP A 595 -43.21 74.48 67.34
CA ASP A 595 -44.03 74.14 68.50
C ASP A 595 -43.71 75.02 69.72
N LYS A 596 -42.46 75.49 69.86
CA LYS A 596 -42.12 76.62 70.73
C LYS A 596 -42.86 77.89 70.32
N ILE A 597 -42.77 78.28 69.04
CA ILE A 597 -43.46 79.47 68.49
C ILE A 597 -44.99 79.33 68.60
N SER A 598 -45.55 78.13 68.47
CA SER A 598 -46.97 77.83 68.66
C SER A 598 -47.40 77.98 70.12
N THR A 599 -46.53 77.60 71.06
CA THR A 599 -46.75 77.79 72.51
C THR A 599 -46.66 79.28 72.88
N GLU A 600 -45.69 80.01 72.33
CA GLU A 600 -45.61 81.47 72.47
C GLU A 600 -46.80 82.17 71.79
N ALA A 601 -47.23 81.70 70.62
CA ALA A 601 -48.40 82.22 69.91
C ALA A 601 -49.69 81.94 70.67
N ALA A 602 -49.84 80.81 71.36
CA ALA A 602 -50.98 80.53 72.24
C ALA A 602 -50.99 81.48 73.46
N SER A 603 -49.83 81.73 74.06
CA SER A 603 -49.65 82.72 75.13
C SER A 603 -49.99 84.15 74.65
N LEU A 604 -49.52 84.52 73.46
CA LEU A 604 -49.82 85.81 72.82
C LEU A 604 -51.27 85.91 72.35
N GLN A 605 -51.91 84.81 71.95
CA GLN A 605 -53.32 84.73 71.58
C GLN A 605 -54.20 84.93 72.81
N GLN A 606 -53.92 84.25 73.93
CA GLN A 606 -54.62 84.46 75.20
C GLN A 606 -54.48 85.92 75.68
N ARG A 607 -53.28 86.50 75.52
CA ARG A 607 -53.01 87.92 75.82
C ARG A 607 -53.71 88.86 74.84
N TYR A 608 -53.82 88.49 73.56
CA TYR A 608 -54.55 89.23 72.53
C TYR A 608 -56.05 89.18 72.76
N GLU A 609 -56.61 88.06 73.22
CA GLU A 609 -58.03 87.92 73.55
C GLU A 609 -58.42 88.83 74.73
N GLY A 610 -57.62 88.87 75.80
CA GLY A 610 -57.81 89.86 76.87
C GLY A 610 -57.70 91.31 76.39
N LEU A 611 -56.74 91.62 75.50
CA LEU A 611 -56.63 92.93 74.86
C LEU A 611 -57.78 93.20 73.87
N VAL A 612 -58.45 92.18 73.33
CA VAL A 612 -59.62 92.29 72.46
C VAL A 612 -60.88 92.58 73.28
N GLU A 613 -61.04 92.01 74.47
CA GLU A 613 -62.10 92.38 75.41
C GLU A 613 -61.94 93.84 75.87
N GLU A 614 -60.73 94.26 76.26
CA GLU A 614 -60.43 95.65 76.60
C GLU A 614 -60.68 96.59 75.41
N ARG A 615 -60.25 96.19 74.20
CA ARG A 615 -60.52 96.91 72.96
C ARG A 615 -62.01 96.91 72.58
N ALA A 616 -62.80 95.92 72.97
CA ALA A 616 -64.24 95.88 72.74
C ALA A 616 -64.96 96.89 73.66
N ALA A 617 -64.59 96.95 74.94
CA ALA A 617 -65.04 97.97 75.86
C ALA A 617 -64.69 99.38 75.37
N LEU A 618 -63.46 99.59 74.87
CA LEU A 618 -63.03 100.86 74.27
C LEU A 618 -63.74 101.16 72.92
N ARG A 619 -64.00 100.14 72.08
CA ARG A 619 -64.72 100.30 70.81
C ARG A 619 -66.20 100.63 70.99
N SER A 620 -66.84 100.13 72.05
CA SER A 620 -68.20 100.54 72.41
C SER A 620 -68.25 102.06 72.66
N ARG A 621 -67.24 102.62 73.33
CA ARG A 621 -67.09 104.07 73.54
C ARG A 621 -66.72 104.83 72.26
N LEU A 622 -65.93 104.23 71.37
CA LEU A 622 -65.52 104.85 70.09
C LEU A 622 -66.62 104.86 69.03
N HIS A 623 -67.49 103.84 68.98
CA HIS A 623 -68.58 103.75 68.00
C HIS A 623 -69.65 104.84 68.22
N THR A 624 -69.86 105.25 69.48
CA THR A 624 -70.64 106.44 69.87
C THR A 624 -70.07 107.75 69.30
N ILE A 625 -68.79 107.77 68.88
CA ILE A 625 -68.09 108.94 68.34
C ILE A 625 -67.99 108.87 66.80
N GLU A 626 -67.56 107.75 66.22
CA GLU A 626 -67.32 107.64 64.77
C GLU A 626 -68.58 107.82 63.90
N THR A 627 -69.76 107.48 64.44
CA THR A 627 -71.06 107.71 63.77
C THR A 627 -71.32 109.19 63.48
N SER A 628 -70.67 110.12 64.18
CA SER A 628 -70.75 111.57 63.90
C SER A 628 -69.88 112.07 62.74
N LEU A 629 -68.94 111.26 62.23
CA LEU A 629 -67.85 111.74 61.36
C LEU A 629 -67.81 111.12 59.95
N ARG A 630 -68.17 109.84 59.78
CA ARG A 630 -67.91 109.10 58.52
C ARG A 630 -68.72 109.53 57.29
N TRP A 631 -69.60 110.52 57.40
CA TRP A 631 -70.44 111.01 56.29
C TRP A 631 -69.68 111.81 55.20
N ARG A 632 -68.36 112.02 55.31
CA ARG A 632 -67.70 113.19 54.67
C ARG A 632 -66.77 112.97 53.45
N LEU A 633 -66.19 111.78 53.12
CA LEU A 633 -65.19 111.62 52.00
C LEU A 633 -65.06 110.20 51.36
N ALA A 634 -65.05 110.05 50.00
CA ALA A 634 -64.51 108.89 49.20
C ALA A 634 -64.55 109.02 47.61
N SER A 635 -63.47 108.81 46.78
CA SER A 635 -63.43 108.50 45.26
C SER A 635 -62.05 108.57 44.40
N ARG A 636 -61.50 107.54 43.59
CA ARG A 636 -60.52 107.53 42.33
C ARG A 636 -59.80 106.19 41.72
N LEU A 637 -58.79 106.15 40.73
CA LEU A 637 -58.40 105.05 39.66
C LEU A 637 -56.87 104.83 39.10
N ALA A 638 -56.44 103.78 38.23
CA ALA A 638 -55.04 103.47 37.57
C ALA A 638 -54.82 102.34 36.39
N SER A 639 -53.64 102.12 35.63
CA SER A 639 -53.21 100.92 34.67
C SER A 639 -51.90 100.95 33.66
N HIS A 640 -51.36 99.81 33.01
CA HIS A 640 -50.58 99.55 31.64
C HIS A 640 -49.23 98.60 31.43
N ALA A 641 -48.77 98.10 30.19
CA ALA A 641 -47.58 97.10 29.86
C ALA A 641 -46.95 96.82 28.35
N PRO A 642 -45.80 96.04 28.04
CA PRO A 642 -44.96 95.86 26.72
C PRO A 642 -44.25 94.46 26.18
N SER A 643 -43.51 94.29 24.99
CA SER A 643 -42.68 93.04 24.45
C SER A 643 -41.73 93.05 23.10
N LEU A 644 -40.85 92.02 22.68
CA LEU A 644 -40.02 91.82 21.33
C LEU A 644 -39.18 90.45 20.94
N ARG A 645 -38.37 90.25 19.78
CA ARG A 645 -37.66 88.97 19.16
C ARG A 645 -36.36 89.01 18.14
N ALA A 646 -35.73 87.88 17.55
CA ALA A 646 -34.43 87.72 16.69
C ALA A 646 -34.12 86.44 15.68
N ALA A 647 -32.97 86.26 14.87
CA ALA A 647 -32.58 85.13 13.83
C ALA A 647 -31.09 84.98 13.09
N LEU A 648 -30.62 83.84 12.37
CA LEU A 648 -29.61 83.58 11.17
C LEU A 648 -28.71 82.21 10.93
N ALA A 649 -27.99 81.88 9.76
CA ALA A 649 -27.12 80.62 9.39
C ALA A 649 -26.25 80.47 8.01
N ASN A 650 -25.52 79.31 7.68
CA ASN A 650 -25.07 78.65 6.33
C ASN A 650 -23.82 77.62 6.41
N ILE A 651 -23.16 76.82 5.48
CA ILE A 651 -23.10 76.36 4.00
C ILE A 651 -22.39 74.91 3.74
N ARG A 652 -21.94 74.41 2.51
CA ARG A 652 -21.37 73.01 2.15
C ARG A 652 -20.47 72.79 0.84
N HIS A 653 -19.68 71.66 0.65
CA HIS A 653 -19.05 71.04 -0.62
C HIS A 653 -18.41 69.57 -0.41
N LEU A 654 -17.67 68.70 -1.20
CA LEU A 654 -16.91 68.54 -2.53
C LEU A 654 -16.64 67.00 -2.96
N ARG A 655 -15.91 66.61 -4.08
CA ARG A 655 -15.56 65.21 -4.66
C ARG A 655 -14.40 65.20 -5.77
N ALA A 656 -13.83 64.16 -6.49
CA ALA A 656 -13.49 62.67 -6.42
C ALA A 656 -12.75 62.10 -7.75
N VAL A 657 -12.10 60.88 -7.85
CA VAL A 657 -11.38 60.27 -9.07
C VAL A 657 -11.53 58.72 -9.37
N LEU A 658 -11.54 58.37 -10.67
CA LEU A 658 -11.61 57.13 -11.52
C LEU A 658 -10.55 55.98 -11.29
N LYS A 659 -10.53 54.72 -11.84
CA LYS A 659 -11.46 53.79 -12.59
C LYS A 659 -10.88 52.33 -12.73
N GLN A 660 -11.75 51.29 -12.60
CA GLN A 660 -11.88 50.00 -13.36
C GLN A 660 -10.68 49.17 -13.90
N LYS A 661 -10.61 47.85 -13.53
CA LYS A 661 -11.02 46.67 -14.38
C LYS A 661 -10.94 45.29 -13.64
N ARG A 662 -11.18 44.17 -14.35
CA ARG A 662 -11.53 42.76 -13.95
C ARG A 662 -10.76 41.77 -14.89
N PRO A 663 -10.86 40.40 -14.85
CA PRO A 663 -11.46 39.44 -13.89
C PRO A 663 -10.64 38.11 -13.60
N ALA A 664 -11.23 37.15 -12.87
CA ALA A 664 -11.12 35.66 -13.00
C ALA A 664 -9.75 34.93 -12.76
N ALA A 665 -9.66 33.61 -12.45
CA ALA A 665 -10.56 32.60 -11.82
C ALA A 665 -9.78 31.27 -11.56
N ALA A 666 -10.31 30.35 -10.71
CA ALA A 666 -10.02 28.89 -10.64
C ALA A 666 -8.54 28.43 -10.39
N SER A 667 -8.21 27.16 -10.05
CA SER A 667 -8.83 26.09 -9.22
C SER A 667 -7.70 25.15 -8.75
N SER A 668 -7.94 24.30 -7.73
CA SER A 668 -6.97 23.34 -7.15
C SER A 668 -7.12 21.89 -7.65
N ALA A 669 -6.06 21.07 -7.54
CA ALA A 669 -6.14 19.58 -7.56
C ALA A 669 -4.86 18.87 -6.97
N PRO A 670 -4.87 17.54 -6.69
CA PRO A 670 -3.82 16.75 -5.96
C PRO A 670 -3.06 15.71 -6.86
N ALA A 671 -2.38 14.63 -6.32
CA ALA A 671 -2.03 13.34 -7.03
C ALA A 671 -1.25 12.09 -6.39
N VAL A 672 -1.89 11.29 -5.51
CA VAL A 672 -1.91 9.78 -5.28
C VAL A 672 -0.94 8.71 -4.60
N PRO A 673 -1.47 7.65 -3.85
CA PRO A 673 -0.81 6.45 -3.29
C PRO A 673 -1.14 4.95 -3.71
N LEU A 674 -0.28 4.28 -4.52
CA LEU A 674 0.55 3.01 -4.34
C LEU A 674 0.12 1.60 -3.71
N HIS A 675 1.01 0.56 -3.76
CA HIS A 675 0.91 -0.96 -3.68
C HIS A 675 2.04 -1.74 -2.90
N LYS A 676 1.83 -3.04 -2.50
CA LYS A 676 2.71 -4.21 -2.05
C LYS A 676 1.79 -5.46 -1.73
N PRO A 677 2.15 -6.76 -1.40
CA PRO A 677 3.39 -7.64 -1.33
C PRO A 677 3.33 -8.88 -2.32
N VAL A 678 4.10 -10.01 -2.39
CA VAL A 678 5.14 -10.83 -1.64
C VAL A 678 4.66 -12.01 -0.70
N ALA A 679 5.12 -13.29 -0.85
CA ALA A 679 4.70 -14.46 0.00
C ALA A 679 5.50 -15.83 0.12
N TYR A 680 6.10 -16.44 -0.92
CA TYR A 680 6.08 -17.93 -1.08
C TYR A 680 7.16 -18.86 -0.43
N GLU A 681 8.37 -18.41 -0.07
CA GLU A 681 9.53 -19.31 0.20
C GLU A 681 9.52 -20.11 1.53
N THR A 682 8.41 -20.11 2.26
CA THR A 682 8.35 -20.39 3.72
C THR A 682 8.08 -21.85 4.11
N ALA A 683 8.18 -22.76 3.13
CA ALA A 683 7.74 -24.15 3.24
C ALA A 683 8.86 -25.22 3.29
N CYS A 684 10.15 -24.83 3.28
CA CYS A 684 11.26 -25.78 3.11
C CYS A 684 11.99 -26.11 4.43
N GLU A 685 11.94 -27.37 4.87
CA GLU A 685 12.55 -27.87 6.12
C GLU A 685 13.97 -28.44 5.94
N PRO A 686 14.94 -28.07 6.78
CA PRO A 686 16.29 -28.65 6.79
C PRO A 686 16.32 -30.00 7.51
N GLN A 687 16.65 -31.07 6.77
CA GLN A 687 16.83 -32.44 7.28
C GLN A 687 18.28 -32.91 7.11
N TRP A 688 18.78 -33.73 8.05
CA TRP A 688 20.18 -34.18 8.07
C TRP A 688 20.41 -35.41 7.17
N ASN A 689 21.19 -35.24 6.10
CA ASN A 689 21.62 -36.36 5.26
C ASN A 689 22.86 -37.04 5.85
N ALA A 690 22.63 -38.07 6.67
CA ALA A 690 23.68 -38.84 7.34
C ALA A 690 24.68 -39.55 6.39
N LYS A 691 24.37 -39.71 5.09
CA LYS A 691 25.31 -40.28 4.10
C LYS A 691 26.27 -39.24 3.51
N GLN A 692 25.88 -37.97 3.53
CA GLN A 692 26.63 -36.85 2.96
C GLN A 692 27.19 -35.91 4.04
N ASN A 693 26.82 -36.11 5.30
CA ASN A 693 27.22 -35.31 6.47
C ASN A 693 26.92 -33.80 6.27
N ARG A 694 25.74 -33.50 5.75
CA ARG A 694 25.21 -32.14 5.50
C ARG A 694 23.69 -32.11 5.69
N TYR A 695 23.12 -30.93 5.88
CA TYR A 695 21.67 -30.74 5.74
C TYR A 695 21.26 -30.59 4.28
N GLU A 696 20.04 -31.01 3.97
CA GLU A 696 19.35 -30.78 2.70
C GLU A 696 17.93 -30.25 2.99
N LEU A 697 17.40 -29.41 2.09
CA LEU A 697 16.04 -28.86 2.24
C LEU A 697 15.03 -29.77 1.54
N LEU A 698 14.05 -30.25 2.28
CA LEU A 698 12.86 -30.90 1.73
C LEU A 698 11.66 -29.95 1.85
N VAL A 699 10.73 -30.04 0.91
CA VAL A 699 9.46 -29.32 1.04
C VAL A 699 8.63 -30.02 2.12
N ASP A 700 8.28 -29.27 3.16
CA ASP A 700 7.37 -29.71 4.23
C ASP A 700 5.95 -29.66 3.66
N GLU A 701 5.55 -30.68 2.91
CA GLU A 701 4.27 -30.72 2.20
C GLU A 701 3.07 -30.60 3.16
N ALA A 702 3.21 -31.03 4.42
CA ALA A 702 2.18 -30.88 5.43
C ALA A 702 2.00 -29.42 5.86
N TYR A 703 3.08 -28.68 6.09
CA TYR A 703 3.01 -27.23 6.35
C TYR A 703 2.63 -26.44 5.09
N ARG A 704 3.16 -26.82 3.93
CA ARG A 704 2.84 -26.21 2.64
C ARG A 704 1.34 -26.33 2.35
N ALA A 705 0.77 -27.52 2.46
CA ALA A 705 -0.66 -27.74 2.31
C ALA A 705 -1.48 -27.04 3.40
N LYS A 706 -0.99 -26.93 4.65
CA LYS A 706 -1.63 -26.10 5.70
C LYS A 706 -1.65 -24.62 5.34
N GLN A 707 -0.58 -24.07 4.77
CA GLN A 707 -0.51 -22.67 4.36
C GLN A 707 -1.34 -22.41 3.09
N GLU A 708 -1.24 -23.27 2.07
CA GLU A 708 -2.09 -23.26 0.87
C GLU A 708 -3.59 -23.40 1.20
N ALA A 709 -3.95 -24.16 2.23
CA ALA A 709 -5.32 -24.26 2.72
C ALA A 709 -5.78 -23.01 3.51
N LYS A 710 -4.88 -22.33 4.23
CA LYS A 710 -5.18 -21.09 4.97
C LYS A 710 -5.30 -19.89 4.01
N THR A 711 -4.46 -19.79 2.98
CA THR A 711 -4.56 -18.74 1.95
C THR A 711 -5.79 -18.90 1.05
N GLY A 712 -6.37 -20.11 0.99
CA GLY A 712 -7.65 -20.38 0.32
C GLY A 712 -8.90 -19.82 1.03
N THR A 713 -8.78 -19.20 2.22
CA THR A 713 -9.92 -18.68 2.99
C THR A 713 -9.72 -17.24 3.46
N LEU A 714 -10.39 -16.29 2.81
CA LEU A 714 -10.60 -14.93 3.32
C LEU A 714 -11.70 -14.91 4.38
N GLN A 715 -11.33 -14.77 5.66
CA GLN A 715 -12.02 -13.91 6.64
C GLN A 715 -11.25 -13.88 7.97
N GLY A 716 -11.08 -12.69 8.56
CA GLY A 716 -10.23 -12.55 9.75
C GLY A 716 -10.08 -11.13 10.32
N LEU A 717 -11.10 -10.26 10.22
CA LEU A 717 -11.22 -9.19 11.22
C LEU A 717 -11.42 -9.89 12.57
N VAL A 718 -10.60 -9.54 13.57
CA VAL A 718 -10.52 -10.28 14.83
C VAL A 718 -11.90 -10.39 15.47
N ALA A 719 -12.34 -11.63 15.71
CA ALA A 719 -13.61 -11.89 16.39
C ALA A 719 -13.61 -11.22 17.77
N PRO A 720 -14.72 -10.60 18.19
CA PRO A 720 -14.80 -9.90 19.47
C PRO A 720 -14.40 -10.84 20.61
N TYR A 721 -13.36 -10.46 21.37
CA TYR A 721 -12.90 -11.25 22.50
C TYR A 721 -13.97 -11.22 23.59
N VAL A 722 -14.35 -12.39 24.10
CA VAL A 722 -15.29 -12.52 25.22
C VAL A 722 -14.47 -12.68 26.48
N VAL A 723 -14.48 -11.66 27.33
CA VAL A 723 -13.78 -11.63 28.63
C VAL A 723 -14.44 -12.63 29.58
N ARG A 724 -13.62 -13.42 30.28
CA ARG A 724 -14.03 -14.53 31.15
C ARG A 724 -13.42 -14.38 32.54
N PRO A 725 -14.06 -13.63 33.44
CA PRO A 725 -13.68 -13.61 34.85
C PRO A 725 -13.54 -15.03 35.41
N LYS A 726 -12.32 -15.38 35.87
CA LYS A 726 -12.01 -16.69 36.48
C LYS A 726 -12.79 -16.87 37.79
N ASN A 727 -12.96 -15.77 38.53
CA ASN A 727 -13.78 -15.65 39.73
C ASN A 727 -14.83 -14.54 39.53
N LEU A 728 -15.96 -14.63 40.24
CA LEU A 728 -16.98 -13.59 40.32
C LEU A 728 -17.29 -13.29 41.80
N PRO A 729 -17.53 -12.03 42.19
CA PRO A 729 -17.78 -11.66 43.59
C PRO A 729 -19.24 -11.93 44.00
N GLU A 730 -19.45 -12.18 45.29
CA GLU A 730 -20.81 -12.39 45.86
C GLU A 730 -21.65 -11.10 45.86
N ASP A 731 -21.01 -9.94 46.06
CA ASP A 731 -21.60 -8.60 45.86
C ASP A 731 -20.62 -7.71 45.07
N PRO A 732 -20.79 -7.57 43.74
CA PRO A 732 -19.97 -6.70 42.91
C PRO A 732 -19.99 -5.22 43.35
N THR A 733 -21.09 -4.75 43.94
CA THR A 733 -21.33 -3.32 44.20
C THR A 733 -20.47 -2.75 45.33
N SER A 734 -19.87 -3.63 46.13
CA SER A 734 -19.00 -3.31 47.25
C SER A 734 -17.51 -3.13 46.89
N LEU A 735 -17.11 -3.50 45.66
CA LEU A 735 -15.70 -3.54 45.24
C LEU A 735 -15.18 -2.17 44.76
N PRO A 736 -13.91 -1.81 45.05
CA PRO A 736 -13.26 -0.62 44.50
C PRO A 736 -13.21 -0.61 42.97
N LYS A 737 -13.30 0.57 42.37
CA LYS A 737 -13.36 0.78 40.91
C LYS A 737 -12.02 1.25 40.33
N VAL A 738 -11.54 0.54 39.31
CA VAL A 738 -10.35 0.89 38.52
C VAL A 738 -10.77 1.36 37.13
N LEU A 739 -10.46 2.61 36.79
CA LEU A 739 -10.60 3.14 35.44
C LEU A 739 -9.30 2.97 34.66
N HIS A 740 -9.32 2.16 33.60
CA HIS A 740 -8.21 2.03 32.68
C HIS A 740 -8.28 3.08 31.56
N VAL A 741 -7.18 3.78 31.30
CA VAL A 741 -7.05 4.79 30.22
C VAL A 741 -6.07 4.25 29.17
N ILE A 742 -6.58 4.01 27.96
CA ILE A 742 -5.79 3.49 26.82
C ILE A 742 -6.40 3.99 25.49
N PRO A 743 -5.65 4.65 24.58
CA PRO A 743 -6.25 5.36 23.44
C PRO A 743 -6.83 4.44 22.35
N ASN A 744 -6.54 3.14 22.38
CA ASN A 744 -7.31 2.14 21.65
C ASN A 744 -7.34 0.81 22.42
N VAL A 745 -8.31 -0.03 22.09
CA VAL A 745 -8.46 -1.39 22.64
C VAL A 745 -8.14 -2.47 21.59
N HIS A 746 -7.19 -2.21 20.68
CA HIS A 746 -6.75 -3.22 19.70
C HIS A 746 -6.02 -4.38 20.38
N VAL A 747 -5.98 -5.55 19.73
CA VAL A 747 -5.20 -6.70 20.25
C VAL A 747 -3.71 -6.35 20.22
N GLY A 748 -3.12 -6.26 21.41
CA GLY A 748 -1.74 -5.85 21.64
C GLY A 748 -1.41 -5.86 23.13
N GLY A 749 -0.13 -5.69 23.49
CA GLY A 749 0.40 -5.95 24.84
C GLY A 749 -0.35 -5.23 25.97
N SER A 750 -0.55 -3.91 25.87
CA SER A 750 -1.27 -3.14 26.91
C SER A 750 -2.75 -3.54 27.03
N THR A 751 -3.42 -3.90 25.93
CA THR A 751 -4.81 -4.36 25.97
C THR A 751 -4.92 -5.75 26.58
N GLN A 752 -3.99 -6.66 26.25
CA GLN A 752 -3.93 -7.98 26.87
C GLN A 752 -3.68 -7.87 28.38
N LEU A 753 -2.78 -6.97 28.80
CA LEU A 753 -2.55 -6.64 30.21
C LEU A 753 -3.84 -6.17 30.93
N ILE A 754 -4.67 -5.35 30.29
CA ILE A 754 -5.98 -4.96 30.86
C ILE A 754 -6.91 -6.20 30.95
N ILE A 755 -7.00 -7.02 29.90
CA ILE A 755 -7.83 -8.24 29.89
C ILE A 755 -7.38 -9.21 31.00
N ASP A 756 -6.08 -9.46 31.12
CA ASP A 756 -5.49 -10.35 32.12
C ASP A 756 -5.78 -9.85 33.55
N ILE A 757 -5.64 -8.54 33.80
CA ILE A 757 -6.04 -7.91 35.07
C ILE A 757 -7.54 -8.14 35.34
N VAL A 758 -8.42 -7.84 34.38
CA VAL A 758 -9.87 -7.97 34.53
C VAL A 758 -10.28 -9.42 34.79
N GLU A 759 -9.78 -10.39 34.02
CA GLU A 759 -10.16 -11.79 34.15
C GLU A 759 -9.76 -12.41 35.50
N HIS A 760 -8.71 -11.88 36.15
CA HIS A 760 -8.21 -12.44 37.42
C HIS A 760 -8.61 -11.64 38.65
N LEU A 761 -8.96 -10.35 38.53
CA LEU A 761 -9.22 -9.45 39.66
C LEU A 761 -10.66 -8.92 39.74
N SER A 762 -11.56 -9.33 38.83
CA SER A 762 -13.00 -9.00 38.89
C SER A 762 -13.72 -9.44 40.18
N ASP A 763 -13.10 -10.31 41.00
CA ASP A 763 -13.61 -10.70 42.33
C ASP A 763 -13.25 -9.72 43.46
N GLN A 764 -12.39 -8.74 43.18
CA GLN A 764 -11.83 -7.78 44.14
C GLN A 764 -11.89 -6.33 43.66
N PHE A 765 -12.02 -6.10 42.35
CA PHE A 765 -12.09 -4.77 41.74
C PHE A 765 -13.14 -4.76 40.62
N GLN A 766 -13.88 -3.65 40.49
CA GLN A 766 -14.65 -3.33 39.29
C GLN A 766 -13.73 -2.65 38.27
N HIS A 767 -13.91 -2.94 36.98
CA HIS A 767 -13.05 -2.42 35.91
C HIS A 767 -13.89 -1.79 34.78
N GLU A 768 -13.52 -0.56 34.39
CA GLU A 768 -14.06 0.12 33.20
C GLU A 768 -12.91 0.74 32.39
N VAL A 769 -13.11 0.99 31.09
CA VAL A 769 -12.06 1.47 30.17
C VAL A 769 -12.49 2.73 29.43
N VAL A 770 -11.59 3.70 29.29
CA VAL A 770 -11.74 4.90 28.44
C VAL A 770 -10.74 4.86 27.28
N THR A 771 -11.24 5.12 26.06
CA THR A 771 -10.47 5.05 24.81
C THR A 771 -10.75 6.21 23.85
N LEU A 772 -9.74 6.64 23.09
CA LEU A 772 -9.87 7.64 22.02
C LEU A 772 -10.68 7.06 20.83
N ALA A 773 -10.49 5.77 20.54
CA ALA A 773 -11.08 5.10 19.39
C ALA A 773 -11.82 3.79 19.74
N LEU A 774 -12.92 3.54 19.02
CA LEU A 774 -13.58 2.23 18.93
C LEU A 774 -13.59 1.78 17.46
N TRP A 775 -13.58 0.46 17.23
CA TRP A 775 -13.63 -0.15 15.90
C TRP A 775 -14.91 -0.98 15.69
N PRO A 776 -15.50 -1.01 14.48
CA PRO A 776 -16.73 -1.76 14.21
C PRO A 776 -16.60 -3.28 14.38
N ALA A 777 -15.40 -3.83 14.22
CA ALA A 777 -15.05 -5.21 14.55
C ALA A 777 -13.93 -5.18 15.59
N GLY A 778 -14.17 -5.78 16.76
CA GLY A 778 -13.23 -5.76 17.89
C GLY A 778 -13.75 -5.18 19.21
N GLN A 779 -15.07 -5.02 19.41
CA GLN A 779 -15.62 -4.74 20.74
C GLN A 779 -15.38 -5.94 21.68
N HIS A 780 -14.73 -5.72 22.83
CA HIS A 780 -14.52 -6.77 23.84
C HIS A 780 -15.83 -7.01 24.60
N VAL A 781 -16.42 -8.19 24.42
CA VAL A 781 -17.69 -8.56 25.04
C VAL A 781 -17.45 -8.91 26.51
N GLY A 782 -18.12 -8.20 27.41
CA GLY A 782 -17.91 -8.31 28.86
C GLY A 782 -17.02 -7.22 29.47
N LEU A 783 -16.50 -6.29 28.65
CA LEU A 783 -15.73 -5.13 29.10
C LEU A 783 -16.52 -3.84 28.87
N THR A 784 -16.69 -3.00 29.90
CA THR A 784 -17.32 -1.68 29.73
C THR A 784 -16.29 -0.71 29.14
N VAL A 785 -16.52 -0.25 27.91
CA VAL A 785 -15.59 0.63 27.18
C VAL A 785 -16.29 1.91 26.71
N HIS A 786 -15.77 3.05 27.14
CA HIS A 786 -16.28 4.39 26.86
C HIS A 786 -15.40 5.11 25.84
N GLN A 787 -16.00 5.67 24.78
CA GLN A 787 -15.23 6.44 23.79
C GLN A 787 -15.19 7.93 24.12
N VAL A 788 -13.98 8.43 24.41
CA VAL A 788 -13.67 9.83 24.69
C VAL A 788 -12.71 10.34 23.62
N THR A 789 -13.24 10.94 22.55
CA THR A 789 -12.45 11.65 21.55
C THR A 789 -11.94 12.99 22.09
N TYR A 790 -10.91 13.56 21.46
CA TYR A 790 -10.48 14.94 21.77
C TYR A 790 -11.62 15.96 21.62
N SER A 791 -12.59 15.70 20.73
CA SER A 791 -13.75 16.53 20.48
C SER A 791 -14.91 16.39 21.48
N ASN A 792 -14.88 15.41 22.39
CA ASN A 792 -15.93 15.20 23.40
C ASN A 792 -15.39 15.03 24.84
N MET A 793 -14.18 15.52 25.14
CA MET A 793 -13.44 15.30 26.40
C MET A 793 -14.27 15.58 27.69
N GLN A 794 -15.28 16.45 27.62
CA GLN A 794 -16.22 16.72 28.73
C GLN A 794 -17.05 15.49 29.14
N VAL A 795 -17.15 14.47 28.28
CA VAL A 795 -17.73 13.16 28.59
C VAL A 795 -16.92 12.45 29.67
N LEU A 796 -15.58 12.51 29.64
CA LEU A 796 -14.73 11.94 30.69
C LEU A 796 -15.00 12.60 32.04
N GLN A 797 -15.06 13.94 32.07
CA GLN A 797 -15.33 14.69 33.29
C GLN A 797 -16.72 14.39 33.88
N SER A 798 -17.67 13.95 33.04
CA SER A 798 -19.00 13.48 33.45
C SER A 798 -18.95 12.05 33.98
N LEU A 799 -18.31 11.14 33.23
CA LEU A 799 -18.09 9.74 33.59
C LEU A 799 -17.39 9.60 34.95
N LEU A 800 -16.32 10.38 35.20
CA LEU A 800 -15.62 10.39 36.49
C LEU A 800 -16.54 10.75 37.67
N LYS A 801 -17.51 11.63 37.48
CA LYS A 801 -18.47 12.08 38.53
C LYS A 801 -19.58 11.06 38.79
N GLU A 802 -19.97 10.30 37.77
CA GLU A 802 -21.00 9.25 37.81
C GLU A 802 -20.43 7.92 38.30
N MET A 803 -19.42 7.39 37.61
CA MET A 803 -18.74 6.13 37.93
C MET A 803 -18.06 6.19 39.30
N ARG A 804 -17.38 7.31 39.60
CA ARG A 804 -16.52 7.51 40.78
C ARG A 804 -15.48 6.39 40.92
N PRO A 805 -14.44 6.35 40.06
CA PRO A 805 -13.34 5.41 40.24
C PRO A 805 -12.60 5.69 41.54
N ASP A 806 -12.09 4.65 42.19
CA ASP A 806 -11.20 4.72 43.35
C ASP A 806 -9.72 4.78 42.92
N LEU A 807 -9.39 4.33 41.70
CA LEU A 807 -8.05 4.38 41.10
C LEU A 807 -8.11 4.57 39.58
N VAL A 808 -7.16 5.30 39.01
CA VAL A 808 -6.97 5.44 37.55
C VAL A 808 -5.67 4.78 37.12
N HIS A 809 -5.72 3.98 36.06
CA HIS A 809 -4.58 3.25 35.51
C HIS A 809 -4.35 3.61 34.04
N ILE A 810 -3.29 4.36 33.76
CA ILE A 810 -2.95 4.89 32.43
C ILE A 810 -1.94 3.96 31.75
N HIS A 811 -2.25 3.51 30.53
CA HIS A 811 -1.44 2.54 29.77
C HIS A 811 -0.55 3.23 28.74
N TYR A 812 0.34 4.09 29.20
CA TYR A 812 1.10 5.03 28.38
C TYR A 812 2.11 4.35 27.44
N TRP A 813 2.22 4.92 26.23
CA TRP A 813 3.14 4.43 25.19
C TRP A 813 3.74 5.52 24.28
N GLY A 814 3.46 6.81 24.54
CA GLY A 814 4.12 8.00 23.98
C GLY A 814 4.62 7.94 22.54
N LEU A 815 3.69 8.03 21.57
CA LEU A 815 4.01 8.11 20.13
C LEU A 815 3.16 9.17 19.40
N THR A 816 1.85 8.91 19.24
CA THR A 816 0.92 9.77 18.50
C THR A 816 -0.13 10.44 19.39
N ASP A 817 -0.38 9.88 20.57
CA ASP A 817 -1.59 10.14 21.36
C ASP A 817 -1.33 11.10 22.54
N ASP A 818 -0.11 11.64 22.63
CA ASP A 818 0.38 12.54 23.67
C ASP A 818 -0.59 13.67 24.05
N LEU A 819 -1.18 14.32 23.05
CA LEU A 819 -2.13 15.42 23.25
C LEU A 819 -3.44 14.94 23.89
N TRP A 820 -3.86 13.70 23.61
CA TRP A 820 -5.01 13.09 24.26
C TRP A 820 -4.68 12.68 25.70
N TYR A 821 -3.53 12.05 25.95
CA TYR A 821 -3.09 11.74 27.32
C TYR A 821 -2.95 13.02 28.18
N LYS A 822 -2.42 14.12 27.62
CA LYS A 822 -2.34 15.42 28.30
C LYS A 822 -3.72 15.99 28.61
N ALA A 823 -4.63 16.01 27.63
CA ALA A 823 -6.01 16.44 27.87
C ALA A 823 -6.78 15.55 28.87
N VAL A 824 -6.49 14.24 28.94
CA VAL A 824 -7.02 13.35 29.98
C VAL A 824 -6.45 13.70 31.36
N MET A 825 -5.15 13.94 31.48
CA MET A 825 -4.52 14.38 32.73
C MET A 825 -5.08 15.73 33.22
N GLU A 826 -5.34 16.68 32.31
CA GLU A 826 -6.03 17.94 32.63
C GLU A 826 -7.43 17.70 33.24
N GLN A 827 -8.19 16.71 32.78
CA GLN A 827 -9.48 16.35 33.42
C GLN A 827 -9.33 15.67 34.79
N LEU A 828 -8.14 15.12 35.10
CA LEU A 828 -7.85 14.46 36.38
C LEU A 828 -7.31 15.43 37.45
N GLU A 829 -6.98 16.68 37.09
CA GLU A 829 -6.61 17.72 38.07
C GLU A 829 -7.80 18.10 38.97
N ASP A 830 -9.03 18.04 38.46
CA ASP A 830 -10.29 18.22 39.22
C ASP A 830 -10.49 17.16 40.33
N PHE A 831 -9.71 16.07 40.32
CA PHE A 831 -9.83 14.93 41.24
C PHE A 831 -8.52 14.72 42.00
N PRO A 832 -8.13 15.63 42.93
CA PRO A 832 -6.80 15.64 43.55
C PRO A 832 -6.51 14.42 44.45
N ASN A 833 -7.55 13.80 45.01
CA ASN A 833 -7.43 12.64 45.91
C ASN A 833 -7.49 11.28 45.18
N LEU A 834 -7.71 11.29 43.87
CA LEU A 834 -7.78 10.08 43.05
C LEU A 834 -6.34 9.60 42.75
N PRO A 835 -5.91 8.39 43.22
CA PRO A 835 -4.60 7.86 42.90
C PRO A 835 -4.49 7.49 41.42
N ILE A 836 -3.36 7.85 40.81
CA ILE A 836 -3.07 7.60 39.39
C ILE A 836 -1.82 6.71 39.28
N VAL A 837 -1.94 5.59 38.58
CA VAL A 837 -0.83 4.71 38.20
C VAL A 837 -0.59 4.85 36.69
N GLU A 838 0.65 5.06 36.26
CA GLU A 838 1.07 5.08 34.86
C GLU A 838 1.93 3.85 34.54
N ASN A 839 1.58 3.10 33.50
CA ASN A 839 2.42 2.05 32.93
C ASN A 839 3.29 2.60 31.80
N ILE A 840 4.58 2.29 31.82
CA ILE A 840 5.56 2.57 30.76
C ILE A 840 5.87 1.25 30.07
N ASN A 841 5.09 0.93 29.03
CA ASN A 841 5.16 -0.35 28.32
C ASN A 841 6.11 -0.32 27.10
N THR A 842 6.54 0.87 26.67
CA THR A 842 7.49 1.11 25.56
C THR A 842 8.75 1.81 26.08
N PRO A 843 9.89 1.73 25.36
CA PRO A 843 11.14 2.38 25.78
C PRO A 843 11.09 3.89 25.50
N ILE A 844 10.43 4.63 26.39
CA ILE A 844 10.19 6.08 26.30
C ILE A 844 10.23 6.75 27.67
N ASP A 845 10.42 8.07 27.69
CA ASP A 845 10.21 8.89 28.88
C ASP A 845 8.74 8.85 29.35
N PRO A 846 8.44 8.67 30.65
CA PRO A 846 7.08 8.75 31.20
C PRO A 846 6.48 10.16 31.16
N LEU A 847 5.16 10.25 31.36
CA LEU A 847 4.42 11.52 31.44
C LEU A 847 4.62 12.20 32.81
N ILE A 848 5.85 12.65 33.09
CA ILE A 848 6.29 13.27 34.36
C ILE A 848 5.26 14.30 34.87
N SER A 849 4.53 13.93 35.92
CA SER A 849 3.49 14.74 36.56
C SER A 849 3.47 14.52 38.08
N PRO A 850 3.30 15.57 38.90
CA PRO A 850 3.13 15.43 40.35
C PRO A 850 1.77 14.83 40.75
N ARG A 851 0.86 14.57 39.79
CA ARG A 851 -0.41 13.87 40.03
C ARG A 851 -0.33 12.35 39.93
N ILE A 852 0.78 11.80 39.43
CA ILE A 852 0.96 10.35 39.26
C ILE A 852 1.65 9.78 40.50
N ASN A 853 0.96 8.86 41.17
CA ASN A 853 1.41 8.22 42.40
C ASN A 853 2.51 7.18 42.14
N ARG A 854 2.32 6.36 41.09
CA ARG A 854 3.26 5.29 40.73
C ARG A 854 3.47 5.21 39.23
N TYR A 855 4.73 5.06 38.86
CA TYR A 855 5.21 4.79 37.50
C TYR A 855 5.69 3.34 37.46
N VAL A 856 5.01 2.52 36.66
CA VAL A 856 5.22 1.07 36.56
C VAL A 856 5.95 0.77 35.25
N PHE A 857 7.14 0.20 35.37
CA PHE A 857 8.02 -0.11 34.24
C PHE A 857 8.01 -1.61 33.95
N VAL A 858 8.01 -1.99 32.67
CA VAL A 858 8.00 -3.40 32.24
C VAL A 858 9.31 -4.16 32.48
N SER A 859 10.39 -3.45 32.80
CA SER A 859 11.69 -4.01 33.21
C SER A 859 12.52 -2.97 33.98
N GLU A 860 13.49 -3.44 34.75
CA GLU A 860 14.49 -2.62 35.43
C GLU A 860 15.40 -1.90 34.41
N TYR A 861 15.62 -2.48 33.22
CA TYR A 861 16.22 -1.79 32.07
C TYR A 861 15.44 -0.51 31.71
N VAL A 862 14.13 -0.59 31.41
CA VAL A 862 13.34 0.59 31.05
C VAL A 862 13.27 1.58 32.21
N ARG A 863 13.19 1.09 33.47
CA ARG A 863 13.23 1.95 34.66
C ARG A 863 14.54 2.74 34.77
N LYS A 864 15.69 2.13 34.46
CA LYS A 864 17.01 2.78 34.53
C LYS A 864 17.22 3.83 33.45
N GLU A 865 16.94 3.49 32.19
CA GLU A 865 17.20 4.39 31.06
C GLU A 865 16.22 5.58 31.04
N PHE A 866 14.92 5.33 31.24
CA PHE A 866 13.87 6.34 31.05
C PHE A 866 13.28 6.87 32.37
N GLY A 867 13.28 6.04 33.42
CA GLY A 867 12.80 6.41 34.76
C GLY A 867 13.79 7.25 35.59
N GLY A 868 15.01 7.52 35.11
CA GLY A 868 16.09 8.20 35.87
C GLY A 868 15.81 9.64 36.34
N LYS A 869 14.65 10.22 35.99
CA LYS A 869 14.13 11.51 36.49
C LYS A 869 13.25 11.38 37.73
N LEU A 870 12.82 10.16 38.07
CA LEU A 870 11.96 9.83 39.19
C LEU A 870 12.77 9.37 40.40
N SER A 871 12.16 9.44 41.59
CA SER A 871 12.73 8.78 42.79
C SER A 871 12.37 7.30 42.81
N ASP A 872 13.23 6.45 43.38
CA ASP A 872 12.99 5.00 43.51
C ASP A 872 11.70 4.64 44.30
N LYS A 873 11.10 5.60 45.02
CA LYS A 873 9.78 5.41 45.68
C LYS A 873 8.60 5.48 44.71
N LEU A 874 8.73 6.28 43.65
CA LEU A 874 7.66 6.49 42.65
C LEU A 874 7.75 5.49 41.50
N ALA A 875 8.90 4.85 41.30
CA ALA A 875 9.13 3.87 40.26
C ALA A 875 8.99 2.43 40.79
N THR A 876 8.34 1.55 40.04
CA THR A 876 8.20 0.12 40.38
C THR A 876 8.31 -0.71 39.11
N VAL A 877 8.88 -1.92 39.19
CA VAL A 877 8.95 -2.84 38.04
C VAL A 877 7.86 -3.89 38.18
N VAL A 878 7.00 -4.02 37.16
CA VAL A 878 6.07 -5.13 37.02
C VAL A 878 6.25 -5.73 35.64
N TYR A 879 6.83 -6.93 35.59
CA TYR A 879 7.04 -7.64 34.34
C TYR A 879 5.70 -8.00 33.67
N PRO A 880 5.57 -7.87 32.34
CA PRO A 880 4.41 -8.34 31.60
C PRO A 880 4.14 -9.83 31.86
N GLY A 881 2.91 -10.12 32.26
CA GLY A 881 2.40 -11.47 32.41
C GLY A 881 2.16 -12.14 31.06
N ILE A 882 2.39 -13.45 31.02
CA ILE A 882 2.29 -14.27 29.82
C ILE A 882 1.63 -15.60 30.17
N ASP A 883 0.71 -16.09 29.34
CA ASP A 883 0.17 -17.45 29.45
C ASP A 883 1.25 -18.47 29.05
N LEU A 884 1.95 -18.98 30.07
CA LEU A 884 2.97 -20.01 29.92
C LEU A 884 2.40 -21.44 29.87
N THR A 885 1.08 -21.64 30.03
CA THR A 885 0.48 -22.99 30.15
C THR A 885 0.67 -23.82 28.88
N ARG A 886 0.43 -23.21 27.72
CA ARG A 886 0.65 -23.81 26.38
C ARG A 886 2.13 -24.08 26.07
N PHE A 887 3.04 -23.50 26.84
CA PHE A 887 4.50 -23.58 26.67
C PHE A 887 5.20 -24.41 27.77
N SER A 888 4.45 -25.21 28.53
CA SER A 888 4.95 -25.90 29.74
C SER A 888 5.71 -27.22 29.50
N HIS A 889 5.54 -27.86 28.34
CA HIS A 889 6.27 -29.09 27.97
C HIS A 889 7.69 -28.77 27.45
N PRO A 890 8.72 -29.56 27.80
CA PRO A 890 10.08 -29.33 27.31
C PRO A 890 10.22 -29.57 25.81
N TYR A 891 11.33 -29.11 25.22
CA TYR A 891 11.72 -29.47 23.85
C TYR A 891 11.97 -30.99 23.71
N ASP A 892 11.57 -31.57 22.57
CA ASP A 892 11.55 -33.02 22.34
C ASP A 892 11.88 -33.48 20.90
N GLY A 893 12.20 -32.56 19.98
CA GLY A 893 12.50 -32.91 18.59
C GLY A 893 13.81 -33.72 18.41
N GLU A 894 13.81 -34.68 17.47
CA GLU A 894 14.88 -35.69 17.25
C GLU A 894 16.30 -35.13 17.00
N ASP A 895 16.43 -33.84 16.67
CA ASP A 895 17.71 -33.12 16.53
C ASP A 895 17.63 -31.70 17.12
N ALA A 896 16.84 -31.53 18.20
CA ALA A 896 16.72 -30.24 18.89
C ALA A 896 18.05 -29.81 19.54
N GLU A 897 18.88 -30.77 19.95
CA GLU A 897 20.17 -30.53 20.62
C GLU A 897 21.25 -29.89 19.72
N ASN A 898 21.08 -29.89 18.39
CA ASN A 898 21.96 -29.18 17.46
C ASN A 898 21.29 -27.96 16.81
N ALA A 899 20.09 -27.59 17.26
CA ALA A 899 19.27 -26.57 16.62
C ALA A 899 19.10 -25.34 17.50
N ILE A 900 19.05 -24.19 16.84
CA ILE A 900 18.79 -22.87 17.42
C ILE A 900 17.62 -22.20 16.70
N GLY A 901 16.90 -21.30 17.35
CA GLY A 901 15.74 -20.65 16.73
C GLY A 901 15.36 -19.31 17.33
N MET A 902 14.62 -18.51 16.56
CA MET A 902 14.12 -17.19 16.94
C MET A 902 12.64 -17.05 16.53
N VAL A 903 11.87 -16.25 17.27
CA VAL A 903 10.47 -15.93 16.96
C VAL A 903 10.28 -14.42 16.98
N TYR A 904 10.24 -13.77 15.82
CA TYR A 904 10.06 -12.31 15.71
C TYR A 904 9.36 -11.93 14.39
N ARG A 905 8.71 -10.76 14.34
CA ARG A 905 8.36 -10.14 13.06
C ARG A 905 9.64 -9.78 12.31
N LEU A 906 9.70 -10.04 11.02
CA LEU A 906 10.89 -9.77 10.20
C LEU A 906 10.85 -8.33 9.68
N GLU A 907 10.92 -7.38 10.62
CA GLU A 907 10.71 -5.94 10.41
C GLU A 907 11.75 -5.09 11.16
N LYS A 908 11.85 -3.81 10.76
CA LYS A 908 12.80 -2.82 11.31
C LYS A 908 12.51 -2.33 12.74
N ASP A 909 11.52 -2.89 13.43
CA ASP A 909 11.12 -2.48 14.79
C ASP A 909 11.98 -3.11 15.89
N LYS A 910 12.47 -4.33 15.65
CA LYS A 910 13.30 -5.11 16.57
C LYS A 910 14.57 -5.65 15.93
N LEU A 911 14.58 -5.80 14.60
CA LEU A 911 15.68 -6.40 13.84
C LEU A 911 16.32 -5.37 12.92
N THR A 912 17.58 -5.62 12.54
CA THR A 912 18.23 -4.98 11.39
C THR A 912 18.19 -5.93 10.19
N ILE A 913 18.38 -5.42 8.98
CA ILE A 913 18.39 -6.26 7.76
C ILE A 913 19.56 -7.27 7.76
N ASP A 914 20.59 -6.98 8.54
CA ASP A 914 21.83 -7.72 8.76
C ASP A 914 21.79 -8.68 9.97
N ALA A 915 20.76 -8.64 10.83
CA ALA A 915 20.69 -9.48 12.04
C ALA A 915 20.69 -11.00 11.77
N ILE A 916 20.36 -11.43 10.54
CA ILE A 916 20.50 -12.81 10.06
C ILE A 916 21.95 -13.32 10.07
N ASP A 917 22.95 -12.41 9.99
CA ASP A 917 24.37 -12.77 9.93
C ASP A 917 24.86 -13.52 11.19
N LEU A 918 24.24 -13.29 12.35
CA LEU A 918 24.54 -14.04 13.57
C LEU A 918 24.36 -15.55 13.39
N PHE A 919 23.25 -15.95 12.76
CA PHE A 919 22.96 -17.35 12.48
C PHE A 919 23.88 -17.91 11.38
N ILE A 920 24.18 -17.09 10.37
CA ILE A 920 25.10 -17.45 9.28
C ILE A 920 26.50 -17.72 9.85
N GLU A 921 26.99 -16.90 10.78
CA GLU A 921 28.30 -17.07 11.40
C GLU A 921 28.36 -18.27 12.35
N VAL A 922 27.29 -18.53 13.13
CA VAL A 922 27.17 -19.76 13.92
C VAL A 922 27.23 -21.01 13.02
N VAL A 923 26.52 -21.00 11.88
CA VAL A 923 26.56 -22.13 10.92
C VAL A 923 27.93 -22.26 10.27
N LYS A 924 28.59 -21.16 9.87
CA LYS A 924 29.96 -21.21 9.31
C LYS A 924 30.97 -21.81 10.28
N ARG A 925 30.91 -21.42 11.56
CA ARG A 925 31.81 -21.92 12.61
C ARG A 925 31.46 -23.33 13.09
N ARG A 926 30.17 -23.71 13.09
CA ARG A 926 29.66 -25.03 13.49
C ARG A 926 28.67 -25.57 12.44
N PRO A 927 29.13 -26.13 11.29
CA PRO A 927 28.28 -26.51 10.15
C PRO A 927 27.20 -27.56 10.41
N ARG A 928 27.29 -28.28 11.54
CA ARG A 928 26.25 -29.21 12.03
C ARG A 928 25.07 -28.53 12.73
N THR A 929 25.03 -27.20 12.80
CA THR A 929 23.95 -26.45 13.47
C THR A 929 22.77 -26.19 12.55
N ARG A 930 21.55 -26.38 13.06
CA ARG A 930 20.29 -26.11 12.35
C ARG A 930 19.63 -24.83 12.88
N VAL A 931 18.98 -24.06 12.01
CA VAL A 931 18.41 -22.74 12.34
C VAL A 931 16.92 -22.68 12.01
N TYR A 932 16.11 -22.18 12.94
CA TYR A 932 14.68 -21.89 12.76
C TYR A 932 14.40 -20.38 12.87
N ILE A 933 14.11 -19.73 11.75
CA ILE A 933 13.66 -18.34 11.65
C ILE A 933 12.12 -18.34 11.60
N ILE A 934 11.48 -18.05 12.73
CA ILE A 934 10.01 -18.14 12.86
C ILE A 934 9.41 -16.74 12.81
N GLY A 935 8.62 -16.49 11.77
CA GLY A 935 8.00 -15.19 11.50
C GLY A 935 8.09 -14.76 10.03
N GLY A 936 7.40 -13.67 9.72
CA GLY A 936 7.40 -13.00 8.42
C GLY A 936 7.41 -11.49 8.57
N GLY A 937 7.59 -10.78 7.46
CA GLY A 937 7.76 -9.33 7.38
C GLY A 937 8.61 -8.94 6.18
N SER A 938 8.84 -7.63 5.99
CA SER A 938 9.59 -7.06 4.86
C SER A 938 11.00 -7.62 4.67
N PHE A 939 11.67 -8.08 5.74
CA PHE A 939 13.02 -8.64 5.65
C PHE A 939 13.06 -10.11 5.18
N LEU A 940 11.92 -10.80 5.10
CA LEU A 940 11.84 -12.25 4.85
C LEU A 940 12.59 -12.70 3.59
N GLU A 941 12.26 -12.12 2.43
CA GLU A 941 12.89 -12.44 1.13
C GLU A 941 14.38 -12.09 1.13
N ALA A 942 14.73 -10.90 1.65
CA ALA A 942 16.12 -10.46 1.72
C ALA A 942 16.98 -11.37 2.61
N TRP A 943 16.44 -11.87 3.73
CA TRP A 943 17.14 -12.81 4.61
C TRP A 943 17.30 -14.19 3.98
N ILE A 944 16.30 -14.69 3.28
CA ILE A 944 16.39 -15.97 2.56
C ILE A 944 17.49 -15.88 1.49
N ASN A 945 17.43 -14.85 0.64
CA ASN A 945 18.47 -14.55 -0.35
C ASN A 945 19.88 -14.41 0.27
N ARG A 946 20.02 -13.76 1.43
CA ARG A 946 21.30 -13.64 2.15
C ARG A 946 21.85 -15.00 2.61
N THR A 947 21.00 -15.94 3.02
CA THR A 947 21.45 -17.31 3.35
C THR A 947 21.84 -18.14 2.12
N TYR A 948 21.22 -17.91 0.95
CA TYR A 948 21.66 -18.49 -0.33
C TYR A 948 23.04 -17.97 -0.72
N ALA A 949 23.21 -16.63 -0.75
CA ALA A 949 24.47 -15.98 -1.12
C ALA A 949 25.67 -16.38 -0.23
N GLN A 950 25.42 -16.75 1.03
CA GLN A 950 26.44 -17.19 1.98
C GLN A 950 26.66 -18.71 2.02
N GLY A 951 26.00 -19.50 1.16
CA GLY A 951 26.21 -20.95 1.04
C GLY A 951 25.72 -21.79 2.23
N VAL A 952 24.89 -21.21 3.10
CA VAL A 952 24.41 -21.84 4.35
C VAL A 952 22.90 -22.13 4.35
N ARG A 953 22.17 -21.74 3.30
CA ARG A 953 20.70 -21.85 3.16
C ARG A 953 20.13 -23.20 3.59
N GLN A 954 20.83 -24.30 3.31
CA GLN A 954 20.42 -25.67 3.65
C GLN A 954 20.31 -25.95 5.16
N ASN A 955 20.91 -25.11 6.02
CA ASN A 955 20.81 -25.21 7.48
C ASN A 955 19.58 -24.50 8.06
N PHE A 956 18.83 -23.73 7.25
CA PHE A 956 17.78 -22.80 7.71
C PHE A 956 16.35 -23.24 7.34
N ARG A 957 15.43 -23.17 8.30
CA ARG A 957 13.98 -23.04 8.04
C ARG A 957 13.58 -21.58 8.21
N PHE A 958 12.84 -21.05 7.24
CA PHE A 958 12.02 -19.85 7.40
C PHE A 958 10.55 -20.28 7.40
N THR A 959 9.73 -19.75 8.32
CA THR A 959 8.31 -20.18 8.44
C THR A 959 7.30 -19.22 7.84
N GLY A 960 7.65 -17.94 7.64
CA GLY A 960 6.64 -16.91 7.43
C GLY A 960 5.77 -16.73 8.68
N TYR A 961 4.59 -16.14 8.51
CA TYR A 961 3.64 -16.01 9.61
C TYR A 961 3.17 -17.38 10.13
N VAL A 962 3.40 -17.62 11.42
CA VAL A 962 2.91 -18.79 12.16
C VAL A 962 1.84 -18.29 13.15
N PRO A 963 0.60 -18.83 13.09
CA PRO A 963 -0.43 -18.51 14.08
C PRO A 963 0.01 -18.88 15.50
N TYR A 964 -0.40 -18.07 16.48
CA TYR A 964 -0.03 -18.23 17.90
C TYR A 964 -0.21 -19.65 18.45
N GLU A 965 -1.26 -20.35 18.00
CA GLU A 965 -1.60 -21.71 18.43
C GLU A 965 -0.59 -22.77 17.99
N GLU A 966 0.13 -22.55 16.89
CA GLU A 966 1.13 -23.47 16.33
C GLU A 966 2.55 -23.17 16.87
N LEU A 967 2.78 -22.02 17.51
CA LEU A 967 4.10 -21.65 18.06
C LEU A 967 4.68 -22.67 19.06
N PRO A 968 3.92 -23.27 20.01
CA PRO A 968 4.48 -24.25 20.95
C PRO A 968 5.20 -25.42 20.29
N ASP A 969 4.76 -25.86 19.11
CA ASP A 969 5.36 -26.99 18.38
C ASP A 969 6.67 -26.57 17.69
N TRP A 970 6.82 -25.28 17.36
CA TRP A 970 8.07 -24.76 16.78
C TRP A 970 9.17 -24.64 17.82
N TYR A 971 8.88 -24.18 19.04
CA TYR A 971 9.87 -24.13 20.14
C TYR A 971 10.41 -25.52 20.52
N ASN A 972 9.67 -26.61 20.26
CA ASN A 972 10.15 -27.98 20.55
C ASN A 972 11.33 -28.43 19.66
N ARG A 973 11.61 -27.70 18.57
CA ARG A 973 12.56 -28.11 17.52
C ARG A 973 14.00 -27.63 17.74
N PHE A 974 14.26 -26.85 18.79
CA PHE A 974 15.57 -26.27 19.10
C PHE A 974 15.81 -26.13 20.63
N SER A 975 17.07 -26.18 21.06
CA SER A 975 17.46 -26.14 22.48
C SER A 975 17.88 -24.74 22.98
N ILE A 976 18.23 -23.84 22.07
CA ILE A 976 18.62 -22.45 22.39
C ILE A 976 17.77 -21.47 21.58
N PHE A 977 17.06 -20.58 22.29
CA PHE A 977 16.39 -19.44 21.69
C PHE A 977 17.38 -18.28 21.49
N ILE A 978 17.37 -17.69 20.30
CA ILE A 978 18.25 -16.61 19.91
C ILE A 978 17.46 -15.31 19.83
N ALA A 979 17.96 -14.27 20.49
CA ALA A 979 17.45 -12.90 20.43
C ALA A 979 18.43 -12.00 19.64
N PRO A 980 18.33 -11.95 18.28
CA PRO A 980 19.23 -11.18 17.42
C PRO A 980 18.77 -9.71 17.28
N VAL A 981 18.17 -9.14 18.33
CA VAL A 981 17.46 -7.86 18.28
C VAL A 981 18.34 -6.68 18.66
N TRP A 982 18.11 -5.51 18.07
CA TRP A 982 18.87 -4.29 18.36
C TRP A 982 18.24 -3.38 19.44
N ALA A 983 16.99 -3.64 19.85
CA ALA A 983 16.35 -2.98 20.98
C ALA A 983 15.28 -3.88 21.64
N GLU A 984 15.35 -4.09 22.97
CA GLU A 984 14.34 -4.87 23.68
C GLU A 984 13.95 -4.29 25.05
N SER A 985 12.67 -3.95 25.22
CA SER A 985 12.10 -3.46 26.48
C SER A 985 11.65 -4.59 27.40
N PHE A 986 11.23 -5.72 26.81
CA PHE A 986 10.97 -6.98 27.52
C PHE A 986 11.05 -8.18 26.56
N GLY A 987 10.14 -8.28 25.58
CA GLY A 987 10.17 -9.33 24.56
C GLY A 987 9.55 -10.65 25.00
N GLN A 988 8.22 -10.77 24.89
CA GLN A 988 7.41 -11.92 25.36
C GLN A 988 7.85 -13.30 24.83
N VAL A 989 8.55 -13.33 23.70
CA VAL A 989 9.07 -14.54 23.06
C VAL A 989 10.21 -15.21 23.83
N ALA A 990 10.96 -14.47 24.64
CA ALA A 990 11.97 -15.04 25.53
C ALA A 990 11.31 -15.89 26.65
N PRO A 991 10.36 -15.37 27.47
CA PRO A 991 9.64 -16.19 28.45
C PRO A 991 8.93 -17.45 27.89
N PHE A 992 8.42 -17.43 26.64
CA PHE A 992 7.91 -18.65 25.99
C PHE A 992 9.00 -19.72 25.84
N ALA A 993 10.19 -19.35 25.37
CA ALA A 993 11.35 -20.23 25.30
C ALA A 993 11.79 -20.74 26.68
N MET A 994 11.77 -19.86 27.69
CA MET A 994 12.12 -20.21 29.07
C MET A 994 11.18 -21.27 29.64
N SER A 995 9.87 -21.11 29.45
CA SER A 995 8.87 -22.12 29.90
C SER A 995 9.10 -23.49 29.23
N LYS A 996 9.47 -23.49 27.95
CA LYS A 996 9.86 -24.68 27.17
C LYS A 996 11.22 -25.30 27.55
N ARG A 997 11.91 -24.77 28.57
CA ARG A 997 13.27 -25.14 29.03
C ARG A 997 14.40 -24.90 28.03
N LEU A 998 14.29 -23.89 27.17
CA LEU A 998 15.41 -23.51 26.30
C LEU A 998 16.39 -22.62 27.08
N ALA A 999 17.67 -22.70 26.71
CA ALA A 999 18.62 -21.63 27.00
C ALA A 999 18.28 -20.40 26.14
N ILE A 1000 18.68 -19.21 26.57
CA ILE A 1000 18.57 -17.97 25.77
C ILE A 1000 19.99 -17.46 25.53
N ALA A 1001 20.26 -17.02 24.30
CA ALA A 1001 21.45 -16.26 23.93
C ALA A 1001 21.09 -15.14 22.94
N GLY A 1002 21.96 -14.15 22.77
CA GLY A 1002 21.72 -13.04 21.83
C GLY A 1002 22.65 -11.87 22.03
N TYR A 1003 22.29 -10.71 21.49
CA TYR A 1003 23.02 -9.48 21.77
C TYR A 1003 22.71 -8.95 23.18
N ARG A 1004 23.69 -8.33 23.84
CA ARG A 1004 23.56 -7.74 25.18
C ARG A 1004 22.83 -6.40 25.11
N ILE A 1005 21.54 -6.49 24.86
CA ILE A 1005 20.69 -5.37 24.51
C ILE A 1005 19.42 -5.39 25.36
N GLY A 1006 19.13 -4.25 25.98
CA GLY A 1006 17.92 -4.01 26.75
C GLY A 1006 17.70 -5.00 27.89
N ALA A 1007 16.44 -5.43 28.07
CA ALA A 1007 16.02 -6.29 29.17
C ALA A 1007 16.43 -7.78 29.03
N LEU A 1008 17.08 -8.20 27.94
CA LEU A 1008 17.37 -9.63 27.70
C LEU A 1008 18.26 -10.29 28.78
N PRO A 1009 19.36 -9.67 29.25
CA PRO A 1009 20.18 -10.24 30.34
C PRO A 1009 19.43 -10.28 31.67
N GLU A 1010 18.58 -9.28 31.93
CA GLU A 1010 17.71 -9.19 33.10
C GLU A 1010 16.67 -10.33 33.11
N ILE A 1011 16.05 -10.62 31.96
CA ILE A 1011 15.06 -11.69 31.81
C ILE A 1011 15.71 -13.07 32.00
N ALA A 1012 16.86 -13.33 31.38
CA ALA A 1012 17.64 -14.54 31.62
C ALA A 1012 18.22 -14.61 33.05
N GLY A 1013 18.41 -13.47 33.71
CA GLY A 1013 19.07 -13.35 35.01
C GLY A 1013 20.60 -13.49 34.94
N SER A 1014 21.21 -13.33 33.76
CA SER A 1014 22.65 -13.46 33.54
C SER A 1014 23.12 -12.77 32.25
N ASP A 1015 24.19 -11.98 32.36
CA ASP A 1015 24.94 -11.40 31.24
C ASP A 1015 25.78 -12.43 30.46
N GLU A 1016 26.00 -13.63 31.00
CA GLU A 1016 26.96 -14.60 30.45
C GLU A 1016 26.59 -15.07 29.03
N PHE A 1017 25.30 -15.10 28.70
CA PHE A 1017 24.78 -15.63 27.44
C PHE A 1017 24.62 -14.56 26.35
N PHE A 1018 25.09 -13.33 26.59
CA PHE A 1018 24.88 -12.19 25.71
C PHE A 1018 26.18 -11.50 25.31
N GLY A 1019 26.49 -11.54 24.00
CA GLY A 1019 27.67 -10.90 23.40
C GLY A 1019 27.40 -9.46 22.97
N THR A 1020 28.45 -8.78 22.54
CA THR A 1020 28.43 -7.36 22.13
C THR A 1020 28.43 -7.16 20.61
N GLY A 1021 28.67 -8.22 19.82
CA GLY A 1021 28.55 -8.22 18.36
C GLY A 1021 28.27 -9.61 17.79
N VAL A 1022 28.51 -9.78 16.48
CA VAL A 1022 28.24 -11.05 15.78
C VAL A 1022 29.16 -12.17 16.26
N GLU A 1023 30.47 -11.92 16.33
CA GLU A 1023 31.47 -12.98 16.51
C GLU A 1023 31.52 -13.59 17.93
N ASP A 1024 31.35 -12.76 18.96
CA ASP A 1024 31.37 -13.19 20.36
C ASP A 1024 30.04 -13.84 20.76
N THR A 1025 28.91 -13.29 20.30
CA THR A 1025 27.59 -13.92 20.43
C THR A 1025 27.56 -15.28 19.71
N ALA A 1026 28.09 -15.37 18.48
CA ALA A 1026 28.20 -16.64 17.77
C ALA A 1026 29.06 -17.67 18.53
N LYS A 1027 30.14 -17.22 19.19
CA LYS A 1027 30.94 -18.10 20.04
C LYS A 1027 30.16 -18.59 21.28
N ILE A 1028 29.45 -17.70 21.97
CA ILE A 1028 28.63 -18.05 23.14
C ILE A 1028 27.58 -19.11 22.78
N ILE A 1029 26.89 -18.95 21.64
CA ILE A 1029 25.92 -19.92 21.12
C ILE A 1029 26.60 -21.28 20.86
N ILE A 1030 27.80 -21.29 20.28
CA ILE A 1030 28.55 -22.52 20.01
C ILE A 1030 29.03 -23.20 21.30
N ASP A 1031 29.58 -22.44 22.25
CA ASP A 1031 30.03 -22.98 23.54
C ASP A 1031 28.85 -23.65 24.30
N LEU A 1032 27.62 -23.11 24.19
CA LEU A 1032 26.40 -23.73 24.72
C LEU A 1032 25.92 -24.96 23.92
N LEU A 1033 26.13 -24.99 22.60
CA LEU A 1033 25.80 -26.14 21.74
C LEU A 1033 26.80 -27.30 21.83
N GLU A 1034 27.95 -27.10 22.48
CA GLU A 1034 28.90 -28.16 22.84
C GLU A 1034 28.67 -28.68 24.27
N ASP A 1035 28.40 -27.79 25.23
CA ASP A 1035 28.12 -28.14 26.64
C ASP A 1035 26.62 -28.37 26.91
N LYS A 1036 26.14 -29.56 26.53
CA LYS A 1036 24.73 -29.97 26.66
C LYS A 1036 24.23 -29.99 28.11
N GLU A 1037 25.05 -30.42 29.06
CA GLU A 1037 24.64 -30.47 30.48
C GLU A 1037 24.43 -29.06 31.05
N ARG A 1038 25.32 -28.12 30.72
CA ARG A 1038 25.15 -26.71 31.05
C ARG A 1038 23.93 -26.10 30.36
N CYS A 1039 23.72 -26.36 29.07
CA CYS A 1039 22.57 -25.87 28.33
C CYS A 1039 21.25 -26.33 28.97
N ALA A 1040 21.13 -27.63 29.29
CA ALA A 1040 19.95 -28.19 29.95
C ALA A 1040 19.74 -27.63 31.38
N ARG A 1041 20.82 -27.39 32.14
CA ARG A 1041 20.76 -26.75 33.46
C ARG A 1041 20.22 -25.32 33.36
N ILE A 1042 20.73 -24.52 32.44
CA ILE A 1042 20.26 -23.14 32.17
C ILE A 1042 18.79 -23.16 31.77
N GLY A 1043 18.38 -24.08 30.89
CA GLY A 1043 16.97 -24.26 30.51
C GLY A 1043 16.03 -24.55 31.69
N LEU A 1044 16.47 -25.36 32.67
CA LEU A 1044 15.70 -25.65 33.87
C LEU A 1044 15.65 -24.46 34.85
N GLU A 1045 16.71 -23.65 34.92
CA GLU A 1045 16.74 -22.40 35.69
C GLU A 1045 15.81 -21.34 35.06
N ASN A 1046 15.85 -21.22 33.73
CA ASN A 1046 14.95 -20.40 32.92
C ASN A 1046 13.47 -20.75 33.16
N GLN A 1047 13.07 -22.03 33.07
CA GLN A 1047 11.67 -22.43 33.30
C GLN A 1047 11.16 -22.00 34.68
N LYS A 1048 11.96 -22.18 35.73
CA LYS A 1048 11.62 -21.75 37.09
C LYS A 1048 11.46 -20.23 37.16
N ARG A 1049 12.41 -19.49 36.59
CA ARG A 1049 12.41 -18.02 36.57
C ARG A 1049 11.16 -17.49 35.88
N ALA A 1050 10.84 -17.98 34.68
CA ALA A 1050 9.67 -17.55 33.93
C ALA A 1050 8.35 -17.85 34.64
N ALA A 1051 8.18 -19.05 35.20
CA ALA A 1051 7.00 -19.39 36.00
C ALA A 1051 6.83 -18.47 37.22
N SER A 1052 7.94 -18.05 37.85
CA SER A 1052 7.92 -17.22 39.06
C SER A 1052 7.79 -15.70 38.84
N LEU A 1053 8.15 -15.19 37.66
CA LEU A 1053 8.23 -13.73 37.39
C LEU A 1053 7.41 -13.26 36.18
N PHE A 1054 7.17 -14.12 35.19
CA PHE A 1054 6.63 -13.73 33.87
C PHE A 1054 5.31 -14.45 33.54
N SER A 1055 4.73 -15.18 34.50
CA SER A 1055 3.38 -15.75 34.40
C SER A 1055 2.31 -14.67 34.58
N VAL A 1056 1.11 -14.88 34.02
CA VAL A 1056 -0.03 -13.98 34.26
C VAL A 1056 -0.32 -13.88 35.75
N GLU A 1057 -0.28 -15.00 36.48
CA GLU A 1057 -0.50 -15.05 37.92
C GLU A 1057 0.52 -14.21 38.72
N ALA A 1058 1.80 -14.18 38.32
CA ALA A 1058 2.81 -13.34 38.97
C ALA A 1058 2.57 -11.84 38.72
N MET A 1059 2.29 -11.46 37.47
CA MET A 1059 1.98 -10.09 37.08
C MET A 1059 0.69 -9.58 37.77
N VAL A 1060 -0.38 -10.39 37.75
CA VAL A 1060 -1.65 -10.08 38.42
C VAL A 1060 -1.44 -9.88 39.91
N SER A 1061 -0.67 -10.76 40.57
CA SER A 1061 -0.36 -10.62 42.00
C SER A 1061 0.39 -9.32 42.32
N ALA A 1062 1.27 -8.86 41.43
CA ALA A 1062 1.95 -7.58 41.57
C ALA A 1062 0.99 -6.38 41.42
N TYR A 1063 0.10 -6.36 40.41
CA TYR A 1063 -0.91 -5.29 40.28
C TYR A 1063 -1.94 -5.34 41.42
N GLN A 1064 -2.34 -6.53 41.88
CA GLN A 1064 -3.22 -6.71 43.04
C GLN A 1064 -2.61 -6.11 44.31
N HIS A 1065 -1.30 -6.27 44.52
CA HIS A 1065 -0.60 -5.66 45.64
C HIS A 1065 -0.49 -4.14 45.48
N LEU A 1066 -0.09 -3.66 44.30
CA LEU A 1066 0.04 -2.23 43.99
C LEU A 1066 -1.29 -1.47 44.14
N TYR A 1067 -2.40 -2.00 43.63
CA TYR A 1067 -3.71 -1.35 43.79
C TYR A 1067 -4.14 -1.29 45.26
N LYS A 1068 -3.81 -2.30 46.07
CA LYS A 1068 -4.08 -2.26 47.51
C LYS A 1068 -3.18 -1.26 48.22
N GLU A 1069 -1.90 -1.19 47.86
CA GLU A 1069 -0.95 -0.19 48.37
C GLU A 1069 -1.44 1.24 48.06
N GLU A 1070 -1.81 1.56 46.82
CA GLU A 1070 -2.29 2.90 46.43
C GLU A 1070 -3.65 3.25 47.04
N LEU A 1071 -4.55 2.26 47.18
CA LEU A 1071 -5.85 2.46 47.83
C LEU A 1071 -5.76 2.51 49.36
N GLU A 1072 -4.67 2.05 49.98
CA GLU A 1072 -4.40 2.25 51.40
C GLU A 1072 -3.79 3.64 51.64
N HIS A 1073 -2.79 4.03 50.83
CA HIS A 1073 -2.17 5.36 50.90
C HIS A 1073 -3.10 6.53 50.52
N SER A 1074 -4.20 6.28 49.80
CA SER A 1074 -5.21 7.32 49.49
C SER A 1074 -6.24 7.57 50.61
N LYS A 1075 -6.11 6.90 51.77
CA LYS A 1075 -7.00 7.06 52.94
C LYS A 1075 -6.40 7.84 54.12
N ASP A 1076 -5.10 8.11 54.10
CA ASP A 1076 -4.35 8.90 55.09
C ASP A 1076 -4.12 10.36 54.62
#